data_AF-A0A1C7PCN7-F1
#
_entry.id   AF-A0A1C7PCN7-F1
#
_cell.length_a   1.000
_cell.length_b   1.000
_cell.length_c   1.000
_cell.angle_alpha   90.00
_cell.angle_beta   90.00
_cell.angle_gamma   90.00
#
_symmetry.space_group_name_H-M   'P 1'
#
loop_
_entity.id
_entity.type
_entity.pdbx_description
1 polymer ?
#
loop_
_entity_poly.entity_id
_entity_poly.type
_entity_poly.pdbx_seq_one_letter_code
_entity_poly.pdbx_strand_id
1 'polypeptide(L)'
;MTDTPRPQRTLLHRLIASRTFYAACFCILLPLLIVWGCIRLEPSVTLPPLHHPIIGTAMATLALSGMAAAMLNLKIRGGGLPMNGFPPPRFVATGIYRLVPHPIYTCSVILAAGASVATGSAAGLYIFTPLIALGCAAIVWGYERQDLIRRFGTSSPPTWLSLPPPGHRHNTPFERLRAFLLPAIVWTALYFLGGHMMLTEGAPSCRILGEQATPVIQQAGWIYVSIYPVLLLVILLQHTDALMRSFAISGILACALAFLLYILFPLSCPFLPFEPTTAGGRLLEWERSVDLNGGIAFPSYHALWAFLMLAALWRAAPGNLPRLLMLLWTLALCWSCVATGMHGWIDIIAAALLTAGVLLRAPILRSIIRLSECLANSWHAWRIGPLRIINHAIYTFLAAAGGYYLVLALAGPSYLLASGIVTICSLAGAGIWAQLIEGSSQLLRPFGYYGAILGGIAGILLIATTSHLLPENGNDPWIIFGAMAAAAPWIQAIGRIRCIVQGCCHGRPVHTCHTHLGLRHTNPSSRVCALSPYTGIPLHATPLYSIAFNLLIGTILLRLWTASASVALIAGLYFALAGLSRFVEEAYRGEPQTRRAWGLTEYQWLAVAFILTAFVIWSLPGGTTPAPAPDWLNATYWLALPVGLLYAFAMSMDFPNSHRRYSRLTG
;
A
#
# COMPACT_ATOMS: atom_id res chain seq x y z
N MET A 1 -7.08 -29.09 -57.90
CA MET A 1 -6.22 -27.89 -57.92
C MET A 1 -7.10 -26.67 -57.76
N THR A 2 -7.03 -26.00 -56.61
CA THR A 2 -7.04 -24.53 -56.43
C THR A 2 -7.09 -24.28 -54.92
N ASP A 3 -5.95 -24.49 -54.26
CA ASP A 3 -5.74 -24.10 -52.88
C ASP A 3 -5.26 -22.64 -52.91
N THR A 4 -6.20 -21.69 -52.75
CA THR A 4 -5.88 -20.26 -52.73
C THR A 4 -5.29 -19.87 -51.38
N PRO A 5 -4.06 -19.30 -51.30
CA PRO A 5 -3.52 -18.85 -50.05
C PRO A 5 -4.11 -17.48 -49.66
N ARG A 6 -4.93 -17.44 -48.60
CA ARG A 6 -5.11 -16.22 -47.78
C ARG A 6 -4.98 -16.63 -46.31
N PRO A 7 -3.93 -16.19 -45.56
CA PRO A 7 -4.22 -15.32 -44.40
C PRO A 7 -3.05 -14.45 -43.85
N GLN A 8 -2.16 -13.84 -44.65
CA GLN A 8 -1.10 -12.97 -44.06
C GLN A 8 -1.51 -11.50 -43.84
N ARG A 9 -2.30 -10.89 -44.75
CA ARG A 9 -2.72 -9.47 -44.63
C ARG A 9 -3.67 -9.21 -43.46
N THR A 10 -4.52 -10.17 -43.10
CA THR A 10 -5.48 -10.06 -41.99
C THR A 10 -4.81 -10.09 -40.61
N LEU A 11 -3.70 -10.82 -40.46
CA LEU A 11 -2.95 -10.90 -39.20
C LEU A 11 -2.19 -9.59 -38.93
N LEU A 12 -1.53 -9.03 -39.94
CA LEU A 12 -0.81 -7.77 -39.82
C LEU A 12 -1.76 -6.61 -39.44
N HIS A 13 -2.93 -6.53 -40.08
CA HIS A 13 -3.94 -5.52 -39.75
C HIS A 13 -4.45 -5.66 -38.30
N ARG A 14 -4.69 -6.89 -37.83
CA ARG A 14 -5.09 -7.15 -36.44
C ARG A 14 -4.00 -6.76 -35.44
N LEU A 15 -2.73 -7.01 -35.77
CA LEU A 15 -1.58 -6.64 -34.93
C LEU A 15 -1.35 -5.13 -34.87
N ILE A 16 -1.53 -4.43 -35.99
CA ILE A 16 -1.45 -2.96 -36.04
C ILE A 16 -2.60 -2.38 -35.23
N ALA A 17 -3.83 -2.85 -35.44
CA ALA A 17 -5.01 -2.38 -34.71
C ALA A 17 -4.87 -2.57 -33.19
N SER A 18 -4.36 -3.73 -32.73
CA SER A 18 -4.16 -3.98 -31.29
C SER A 18 -3.08 -3.08 -30.67
N ARG A 19 -1.97 -2.83 -31.37
CA ARG A 19 -0.93 -1.89 -30.93
C ARG A 19 -1.45 -0.45 -30.86
N THR A 20 -2.20 -0.02 -31.87
CA THR A 20 -2.79 1.33 -31.91
C THR A 20 -3.81 1.52 -30.82
N PHE A 21 -4.69 0.53 -30.59
CA PHE A 21 -5.65 0.56 -29.49
C PHE A 21 -4.94 0.63 -28.13
N TYR A 22 -3.91 -0.19 -27.93
CA TYR A 22 -3.10 -0.18 -26.71
C TYR A 22 -2.45 1.19 -26.47
N ALA A 23 -1.83 1.77 -27.50
CA ALA A 23 -1.28 3.13 -27.45
C ALA A 23 -2.35 4.16 -27.06
N ALA A 24 -3.52 4.13 -27.71
CA ALA A 24 -4.60 5.07 -27.42
C ALA A 24 -5.08 4.96 -25.96
N CYS A 25 -5.16 3.75 -25.40
CA CYS A 25 -5.52 3.54 -24.00
C CYS A 25 -4.56 4.25 -23.03
N PHE A 26 -3.24 4.15 -23.24
CA PHE A 26 -2.25 4.73 -22.32
C PHE A 26 -1.92 6.19 -22.61
N CYS A 27 -1.91 6.62 -23.86
CA CYS A 27 -1.51 7.97 -24.25
C CYS A 27 -2.68 8.96 -24.28
N ILE A 28 -3.92 8.49 -24.37
CA ILE A 28 -5.10 9.35 -24.51
C ILE A 28 -6.12 9.05 -23.40
N LEU A 29 -6.67 7.83 -23.38
CA LEU A 29 -7.79 7.50 -22.48
C LEU A 29 -7.41 7.62 -21.01
N LEU A 30 -6.27 7.06 -20.60
CA LEU A 30 -5.82 7.10 -19.21
C LEU A 30 -5.53 8.54 -18.73
N PRO A 31 -4.76 9.38 -19.45
CA PRO A 31 -4.59 10.78 -19.09
C PRO A 31 -5.92 11.55 -19.00
N LEU A 32 -6.82 11.36 -19.96
CA LEU A 32 -8.15 12.01 -19.92
C LEU A 32 -8.96 11.56 -18.71
N LEU A 33 -8.92 10.26 -18.39
CA LEU A 33 -9.61 9.70 -17.22
C LEU A 33 -9.04 10.25 -15.91
N ILE A 34 -7.73 10.41 -15.81
CA ILE A 34 -7.05 11.04 -14.66
C ILE A 34 -7.48 12.49 -14.53
N VAL A 35 -7.41 13.29 -15.61
CA VAL A 35 -7.82 14.70 -15.60
C VAL A 35 -9.29 14.84 -15.21
N TRP A 36 -10.15 13.98 -15.78
CA TRP A 36 -11.56 13.90 -15.40
C TRP A 36 -11.71 13.62 -13.91
N GLY A 37 -11.00 12.62 -13.39
CA GLY A 37 -10.99 12.29 -11.97
C GLY A 37 -10.56 13.46 -11.08
N CYS A 38 -9.51 14.19 -11.46
CA CYS A 38 -9.07 15.40 -10.75
C CYS A 38 -10.20 16.42 -10.67
N ILE A 39 -10.85 16.74 -11.79
CA ILE A 39 -11.95 17.72 -11.85
C ILE A 39 -13.11 17.30 -10.94
N ARG A 40 -13.47 16.00 -10.93
CA ARG A 40 -14.58 15.50 -10.12
C ARG A 40 -14.26 15.49 -8.62
N LEU A 41 -13.01 15.20 -8.25
CA LEU A 41 -12.59 15.11 -6.84
C LEU A 41 -12.10 16.41 -6.23
N GLU A 42 -11.70 17.41 -7.03
CA GLU A 42 -11.16 18.69 -6.53
C GLU A 42 -12.02 19.31 -5.41
N PRO A 43 -13.37 19.38 -5.53
CA PRO A 43 -14.21 19.96 -4.47
C PRO A 43 -14.24 19.13 -3.17
N SER A 44 -13.84 17.86 -3.23
CA SER A 44 -13.83 16.94 -2.08
C SER A 44 -12.48 16.89 -1.37
N VAL A 45 -11.43 17.51 -1.91
CA VAL A 45 -10.10 17.55 -1.31
C VAL A 45 -9.91 18.88 -0.61
N THR A 46 -9.87 18.84 0.72
CA THR A 46 -9.77 20.04 1.58
C THR A 46 -8.33 20.48 1.85
N LEU A 47 -7.33 19.71 1.38
CA LEU A 47 -5.92 20.03 1.56
C LEU A 47 -5.54 21.27 0.75
N PRO A 48 -4.67 22.15 1.27
CA PRO A 48 -4.28 23.36 0.57
C PRO A 48 -3.57 23.04 -0.75
N PRO A 49 -3.96 23.65 -1.87
CA PRO A 49 -3.28 23.42 -3.14
C PRO A 49 -1.89 24.06 -3.14
N LEU A 50 -0.89 23.32 -3.63
CA LEU A 50 0.43 23.88 -3.91
C LEU A 50 0.43 24.46 -5.33
N HIS A 51 0.35 25.79 -5.45
CA HIS A 51 0.35 26.47 -6.75
C HIS A 51 1.66 27.23 -6.98
N HIS A 52 2.51 26.68 -7.86
CA HIS A 52 3.73 27.36 -8.31
C HIS A 52 3.92 27.17 -9.82
N PRO A 53 3.32 28.03 -10.67
CA PRO A 53 3.19 27.80 -12.11
C PRO A 53 4.54 27.60 -12.83
N ILE A 54 5.56 28.37 -12.46
CA ILE A 54 6.90 28.28 -13.09
C ILE A 54 7.56 26.93 -12.78
N ILE A 55 7.71 26.59 -11.49
CA ILE A 55 8.29 25.30 -11.05
C ILE A 55 7.49 24.13 -11.59
N GLY A 56 6.15 24.16 -11.48
CA GLY A 56 5.28 23.10 -11.99
C GLY A 56 5.44 22.88 -13.50
N THR A 57 5.46 23.97 -14.29
CA THR A 57 5.65 23.90 -15.75
C THR A 57 7.05 23.41 -16.10
N ALA A 58 8.08 23.85 -15.37
CA ALA A 58 9.46 23.37 -15.56
C ALA A 58 9.58 21.86 -15.28
N MET A 59 8.98 21.39 -14.18
CA MET A 59 8.90 19.96 -13.83
C MET A 59 8.17 19.16 -14.91
N ALA A 60 7.01 19.63 -15.36
CA ALA A 60 6.22 18.99 -16.41
C ALA A 60 6.99 18.91 -17.75
N THR A 61 7.64 19.99 -18.15
CA THR A 61 8.42 20.07 -19.40
C THR A 61 9.65 19.15 -19.35
N LEU A 62 10.37 19.14 -18.23
CA LEU A 62 11.50 18.24 -18.03
C LEU A 62 11.05 16.77 -18.04
N ALA A 63 9.93 16.46 -17.41
CA ALA A 63 9.34 15.13 -17.39
C ALA A 63 8.93 14.67 -18.79
N LEU A 64 8.24 15.50 -19.58
CA LEU A 64 7.86 15.19 -20.96
C LEU A 64 9.10 14.93 -21.84
N SER A 65 10.12 15.79 -21.71
CA SER A 65 11.38 15.65 -22.44
C SER A 65 12.11 14.35 -22.06
N GLY A 66 12.18 14.04 -20.77
CA GLY A 66 12.76 12.79 -20.27
C GLY A 66 11.99 11.55 -20.73
N MET A 67 10.66 11.63 -20.78
CA MET A 67 9.80 10.57 -21.28
C MET A 67 10.02 10.31 -22.77
N ALA A 68 10.08 11.36 -23.58
CA ALA A 68 10.40 11.26 -25.00
C ALA A 68 11.80 10.66 -25.23
N ALA A 69 12.80 11.09 -24.46
CA ALA A 69 14.15 10.53 -24.51
C ALA A 69 14.19 9.04 -24.10
N ALA A 70 13.37 8.62 -23.13
CA ALA A 70 13.24 7.23 -22.73
C ALA A 70 12.58 6.38 -23.83
N MET A 71 11.47 6.85 -24.40
CA MET A 71 10.79 6.19 -25.51
C MET A 71 11.72 6.05 -26.73
N LEU A 72 12.49 7.08 -27.06
CA LEU A 72 13.47 7.05 -28.15
C LEU A 72 14.60 6.04 -27.87
N ASN A 73 15.11 5.97 -26.63
CA ASN A 73 16.12 4.98 -26.25
C ASN A 73 15.58 3.54 -26.38
N LEU A 74 14.33 3.27 -25.99
CA LEU A 74 13.72 1.95 -26.21
C LEU A 74 13.55 1.63 -27.70
N LYS A 75 13.13 2.60 -28.50
CA LYS A 75 12.96 2.43 -29.94
C LYS A 75 14.28 2.11 -30.62
N ILE A 76 15.31 2.93 -30.39
CA ILE A 76 16.62 2.81 -31.06
C ILE A 76 17.41 1.61 -30.52
N ARG A 77 17.55 1.49 -29.20
CA ARG A 77 18.45 0.50 -28.57
C ARG A 77 17.74 -0.82 -28.28
N GLY A 78 16.47 -0.75 -27.90
CA GLY A 78 15.64 -1.91 -27.60
C GLY A 78 15.03 -2.57 -28.84
N GLY A 79 14.90 -1.84 -29.95
CA GLY A 79 14.36 -2.32 -31.23
C GLY A 79 12.85 -2.52 -31.24
N GLY A 80 12.11 -1.85 -30.33
CA GLY A 80 10.65 -1.99 -30.21
C GLY A 80 9.97 -0.75 -29.65
N LEU A 81 8.63 -0.78 -29.60
CA LEU A 81 7.84 0.33 -29.06
C LEU A 81 7.87 0.33 -27.52
N PRO A 82 7.69 1.50 -26.88
CA PRO A 82 7.62 1.63 -25.43
C PRO A 82 6.26 1.14 -24.89
N MET A 83 5.92 -0.12 -25.16
CA MET A 83 4.64 -0.73 -24.80
C MET A 83 4.91 -2.05 -24.09
N ASN A 84 4.53 -2.16 -22.83
CA ASN A 84 4.60 -3.39 -22.06
C ASN A 84 3.75 -4.51 -22.65
N GLY A 85 2.62 -4.21 -23.30
CA GLY A 85 1.87 -5.20 -24.10
C GLY A 85 2.62 -5.70 -25.34
N PHE A 86 3.62 -4.96 -25.81
CA PHE A 86 4.43 -5.27 -27.00
C PHE A 86 5.91 -4.92 -26.76
N PRO A 87 6.56 -5.61 -25.80
CA PRO A 87 7.79 -5.10 -25.21
C PRO A 87 8.98 -5.19 -26.18
N PRO A 88 9.98 -4.29 -26.08
CA PRO A 88 11.16 -4.31 -26.95
C PRO A 88 11.93 -5.62 -26.84
N PRO A 89 12.46 -6.19 -27.94
CA PRO A 89 13.14 -7.49 -27.94
C PRO A 89 14.45 -7.50 -27.15
N ARG A 90 15.15 -6.36 -27.04
CA ARG A 90 16.46 -6.25 -26.39
C ARG A 90 16.38 -5.46 -25.09
N PHE A 91 17.19 -5.87 -24.11
CA PHE A 91 17.31 -5.17 -22.84
C PHE A 91 18.07 -3.84 -23.03
N VAL A 92 17.54 -2.75 -22.46
CA VAL A 92 18.13 -1.41 -22.57
C VAL A 92 18.61 -0.95 -21.19
N ALA A 93 19.93 -0.77 -21.06
CA ALA A 93 20.60 -0.35 -19.82
C ALA A 93 21.36 0.97 -19.93
N THR A 94 21.21 1.67 -21.05
CA THR A 94 22.05 2.81 -21.43
C THR A 94 21.22 4.06 -21.75
N GLY A 95 21.85 5.22 -21.82
CA GLY A 95 21.12 6.51 -21.91
C GLY A 95 20.37 6.79 -20.61
N ILE A 96 19.13 7.25 -20.70
CA ILE A 96 18.31 7.56 -19.51
C ILE A 96 17.99 6.31 -18.65
N TYR A 97 18.01 5.12 -19.24
CA TYR A 97 17.88 3.84 -18.50
C TYR A 97 19.10 3.52 -17.62
N ARG A 98 20.21 4.27 -17.77
CA ARG A 98 21.33 4.22 -16.81
C ARG A 98 20.99 4.96 -15.52
N LEU A 99 20.03 5.90 -15.53
CA LEU A 99 19.67 6.72 -14.38
C LEU A 99 18.70 5.98 -13.45
N VAL A 100 17.57 5.53 -14.00
CA VAL A 100 16.50 4.82 -13.28
C VAL A 100 16.05 3.61 -14.11
N PRO A 101 15.52 2.55 -13.48
CA PRO A 101 15.11 1.35 -14.20
C PRO A 101 13.85 1.56 -15.06
N HIS A 102 12.95 2.46 -14.65
CA HIS A 102 11.67 2.72 -15.32
C HIS A 102 11.47 4.22 -15.62
N PRO A 103 12.30 4.84 -16.49
CA PRO A 103 12.31 6.29 -16.71
C PRO A 103 10.99 6.84 -17.25
N ILE A 104 10.26 6.10 -18.11
CA ILE A 104 8.95 6.53 -18.61
C ILE A 104 7.97 6.71 -17.44
N TYR A 105 7.93 5.75 -16.51
CA TYR A 105 7.07 5.80 -15.34
C TYR A 105 7.49 6.86 -14.33
N THR A 106 8.79 6.99 -14.06
CA THR A 106 9.32 8.06 -13.21
C THR A 106 8.95 9.44 -13.77
N CYS A 107 9.14 9.66 -15.07
CA CYS A 107 8.72 10.89 -15.74
C CYS A 107 7.21 11.09 -15.71
N SER A 108 6.41 10.03 -15.86
CA SER A 108 4.94 10.15 -15.79
C SER A 108 4.45 10.64 -14.42
N VAL A 109 5.08 10.18 -13.34
CA VAL A 109 4.77 10.65 -11.97
C VAL A 109 5.20 12.10 -11.77
N ILE A 110 6.41 12.47 -12.23
CA ILE A 110 6.90 13.87 -12.15
C ILE A 110 6.02 14.80 -12.99
N LEU A 111 5.55 14.34 -14.14
CA LEU A 111 4.62 15.08 -14.99
C LEU A 111 3.29 15.34 -14.27
N ALA A 112 2.71 14.31 -13.64
CA ALA A 112 1.48 14.46 -12.88
C ALA A 112 1.65 15.46 -11.71
N ALA A 113 2.74 15.34 -10.96
CA ALA A 113 3.07 16.27 -9.88
C ALA A 113 3.26 17.70 -10.41
N GLY A 114 4.08 17.87 -11.45
CA GLY A 114 4.39 19.15 -12.06
C GLY A 114 3.16 19.84 -12.65
N ALA A 115 2.30 19.10 -13.35
CA ALA A 115 1.04 19.62 -13.86
C ALA A 115 0.11 20.06 -12.73
N SER A 116 -0.01 19.25 -11.67
CA SER A 116 -0.84 19.59 -10.50
C SER A 116 -0.34 20.83 -9.78
N VAL A 117 0.99 20.98 -9.62
CA VAL A 117 1.60 22.18 -9.04
C VAL A 117 1.45 23.40 -9.96
N ALA A 118 1.51 23.20 -11.28
CA ALA A 118 1.34 24.26 -12.26
C ALA A 118 -0.09 24.81 -12.27
N THR A 119 -1.10 23.93 -12.13
CA THR A 119 -2.51 24.31 -12.15
C THR A 119 -3.10 24.57 -10.77
N GLY A 120 -2.37 24.24 -9.69
CA GLY A 120 -2.88 24.33 -8.33
C GLY A 120 -3.96 23.29 -8.00
N SER A 121 -3.90 22.08 -8.59
CA SER A 121 -4.88 21.02 -8.31
C SER A 121 -4.46 20.19 -7.10
N ALA A 122 -5.23 20.29 -6.01
CA ALA A 122 -5.03 19.50 -4.80
C ALA A 122 -5.37 18.02 -5.05
N ALA A 123 -6.44 17.71 -5.79
CA ALA A 123 -6.76 16.32 -6.13
C ALA A 123 -5.69 15.69 -7.02
N GLY A 124 -5.18 16.45 -8.00
CA GLY A 124 -4.07 16.02 -8.85
C GLY A 124 -2.82 15.68 -8.05
N LEU A 125 -2.45 16.54 -7.10
CA LEU A 125 -1.22 16.39 -6.32
C LEU A 125 -1.33 15.31 -5.23
N TYR A 126 -2.39 15.33 -4.42
CA TYR A 126 -2.49 14.48 -3.23
C TYR A 126 -3.17 13.13 -3.48
N ILE A 127 -3.98 13.01 -4.53
CA ILE A 127 -4.70 11.78 -4.85
C ILE A 127 -4.14 11.13 -6.12
N PHE A 128 -4.20 11.80 -7.26
CA PHE A 128 -3.88 11.18 -8.54
C PHE A 128 -2.39 10.96 -8.77
N THR A 129 -1.52 11.85 -8.33
CA THR A 129 -0.06 11.67 -8.45
C THR A 129 0.41 10.40 -7.69
N PRO A 130 0.03 10.17 -6.41
CA PRO A 130 0.25 8.89 -5.73
C PRO A 130 -0.39 7.70 -6.42
N LEU A 131 -1.65 7.81 -6.90
CA LEU A 131 -2.31 6.70 -7.61
C LEU A 131 -1.59 6.34 -8.92
N ILE A 132 -1.05 7.31 -9.65
CA ILE A 132 -0.22 7.07 -10.84
C ILE A 132 1.08 6.39 -10.45
N ALA A 133 1.74 6.82 -9.38
CA ALA A 133 2.95 6.17 -8.89
C ALA A 133 2.68 4.71 -8.48
N LEU A 134 1.58 4.45 -7.78
CA LEU A 134 1.12 3.11 -7.42
C LEU A 134 0.70 2.30 -8.65
N GLY A 135 0.06 2.90 -9.65
CA GLY A 135 -0.29 2.29 -10.93
C GLY A 135 0.93 1.83 -11.72
N CYS A 136 1.93 2.71 -11.86
CA CYS A 136 3.23 2.38 -12.44
C CYS A 136 3.89 1.22 -11.68
N ALA A 137 3.93 1.29 -10.34
CA ALA A 137 4.48 0.21 -9.52
C ALA A 137 3.70 -1.10 -9.70
N ALA A 138 2.36 -1.03 -9.80
CA ALA A 138 1.51 -2.19 -9.98
C ALA A 138 1.74 -2.87 -11.33
N ILE A 139 1.92 -2.10 -12.41
CA ILE A 139 2.29 -2.64 -13.73
C ILE A 139 3.67 -3.28 -13.68
N VAL A 140 4.65 -2.65 -13.04
CA VAL A 140 6.01 -3.18 -12.91
C VAL A 140 6.01 -4.51 -12.16
N TRP A 141 5.43 -4.56 -10.95
CA TRP A 141 5.48 -5.74 -10.10
C TRP A 141 4.46 -6.82 -10.48
N GLY A 142 3.32 -6.41 -11.04
CA GLY A 142 2.24 -7.30 -11.46
C GLY A 142 2.40 -7.87 -12.88
N TYR A 143 3.25 -7.27 -13.71
CA TYR A 143 3.41 -7.72 -15.10
C TYR A 143 4.85 -7.63 -15.61
N GLU A 144 5.41 -6.42 -15.75
CA GLU A 144 6.66 -6.23 -16.51
C GLU A 144 7.85 -6.96 -15.90
N ARG A 145 8.01 -6.93 -14.58
CA ARG A 145 9.13 -7.57 -13.91
C ARG A 145 9.13 -9.07 -14.14
N GLN A 146 7.95 -9.68 -14.20
CA GLN A 146 7.81 -11.11 -14.49
C GLN A 146 8.21 -11.43 -15.93
N ASP A 147 7.82 -10.56 -16.88
CA ASP A 147 8.24 -10.68 -18.29
C ASP A 147 9.76 -10.49 -18.44
N LEU A 148 10.33 -9.46 -17.81
CA LEU A 148 11.76 -9.17 -17.84
C LEU A 148 12.58 -10.33 -17.26
N ILE A 149 12.18 -10.90 -16.12
CA ILE A 149 12.86 -12.06 -15.54
C ILE A 149 12.78 -13.27 -16.47
N ARG A 150 11.63 -13.50 -17.11
CA ARG A 150 11.46 -14.61 -18.04
C ARG A 150 12.37 -14.48 -19.27
N ARG A 151 12.55 -13.27 -19.77
CA ARG A 151 13.25 -13.01 -21.05
C ARG A 151 14.73 -12.75 -20.90
N PHE A 152 15.13 -12.08 -19.82
CA PHE A 152 16.51 -11.61 -19.61
C PHE A 152 17.13 -12.16 -18.32
N GLY A 153 16.41 -12.99 -17.56
CA GLY A 153 16.87 -13.52 -16.28
C GLY A 153 16.80 -12.49 -15.13
N THR A 154 17.36 -12.85 -13.99
CA THR A 154 17.24 -12.07 -12.74
C THR A 154 18.30 -10.99 -12.58
N SER A 155 19.30 -10.94 -13.47
CA SER A 155 20.46 -10.07 -13.34
C SER A 155 20.30 -8.83 -14.22
N SER A 156 19.71 -7.77 -13.67
CA SER A 156 19.69 -6.45 -14.32
C SER A 156 20.89 -5.61 -13.88
N PRO A 157 21.53 -4.86 -14.78
CA PRO A 157 22.61 -3.94 -14.44
C PRO A 157 22.11 -2.83 -13.49
N PRO A 158 22.95 -2.38 -12.55
CA PRO A 158 22.55 -1.34 -11.59
C PRO A 158 22.40 0.03 -12.27
N THR A 159 21.37 0.79 -11.89
CA THR A 159 21.12 2.16 -12.39
C THR A 159 21.56 3.19 -11.34
N TRP A 160 21.83 4.44 -11.74
CA TRP A 160 22.34 5.47 -10.82
C TRP A 160 21.50 5.61 -9.55
N LEU A 161 20.18 5.71 -9.72
CA LEU A 161 19.19 5.74 -8.66
C LEU A 161 18.59 4.34 -8.45
N SER A 162 19.42 3.36 -8.11
CA SER A 162 18.98 2.04 -7.63
C SER A 162 19.59 1.73 -6.28
N LEU A 163 19.01 0.76 -5.59
CA LEU A 163 19.65 0.18 -4.42
C LEU A 163 21.02 -0.40 -4.80
N PRO A 164 22.04 -0.27 -3.92
CA PRO A 164 23.34 -0.93 -4.11
C PRO A 164 23.16 -2.44 -4.29
N PRO A 165 23.99 -3.11 -5.09
CA PRO A 165 23.85 -4.54 -5.33
C PRO A 165 24.01 -5.34 -4.01
N PRO A 166 23.42 -6.55 -3.91
CA PRO A 166 23.70 -7.43 -2.78
C PRO A 166 25.14 -7.98 -2.89
N GLY A 167 25.89 -8.00 -1.78
CA GLY A 167 27.24 -8.57 -1.75
C GLY A 167 28.16 -7.90 -0.72
N HIS A 168 29.43 -8.28 -0.72
CA HIS A 168 30.45 -7.77 0.21
C HIS A 168 31.62 -7.06 -0.50
N ARG A 169 31.43 -6.65 -1.75
CA ARG A 169 32.45 -5.91 -2.50
C ARG A 169 32.72 -4.55 -1.86
N HIS A 170 33.99 -4.15 -1.87
CA HIS A 170 34.40 -2.83 -1.43
C HIS A 170 33.99 -1.74 -2.41
N ASN A 171 33.48 -0.64 -1.88
CA ASN A 171 32.94 0.48 -2.66
C ASN A 171 33.88 1.67 -2.71
N THR A 172 33.92 2.31 -3.87
CA THR A 172 34.57 3.61 -4.08
C THR A 172 33.81 4.73 -3.36
N PRO A 173 34.46 5.86 -3.02
CA PRO A 173 33.79 7.02 -2.42
C PRO A 173 32.61 7.53 -3.26
N PHE A 174 32.73 7.45 -4.60
CA PHE A 174 31.67 7.85 -5.51
C PHE A 174 30.44 6.93 -5.44
N GLU A 175 30.64 5.61 -5.36
CA GLU A 175 29.55 4.66 -5.15
C GLU A 175 28.87 4.88 -3.79
N ARG A 176 29.66 5.20 -2.75
CA ARG A 176 29.14 5.56 -1.42
C ARG A 176 28.20 6.74 -1.52
N LEU A 177 28.65 7.87 -2.06
CA LEU A 177 27.80 9.06 -2.23
C LEU A 177 26.52 8.76 -3.02
N ARG A 178 26.64 8.02 -4.13
CA ARG A 178 25.51 7.65 -4.98
C ARG A 178 24.43 6.86 -4.23
N ALA A 179 24.80 5.96 -3.32
CA ALA A 179 23.82 5.16 -2.58
C ALA A 179 22.96 5.98 -1.61
N PHE A 180 23.41 7.17 -1.22
CA PHE A 180 22.67 8.08 -0.35
C PHE A 180 21.70 8.98 -1.11
N LEU A 181 21.89 9.16 -2.42
CA LEU A 181 21.02 10.01 -3.24
C LEU A 181 19.57 9.53 -3.21
N LEU A 182 19.33 8.22 -3.35
CA LEU A 182 17.96 7.71 -3.39
C LEU A 182 17.22 7.91 -2.04
N PRO A 183 17.76 7.50 -0.88
CA PRO A 183 17.16 7.84 0.42
C PRO A 183 16.96 9.34 0.62
N ALA A 184 17.92 10.18 0.22
CA ALA A 184 17.82 11.63 0.34
C ALA A 184 16.67 12.19 -0.50
N ILE A 185 16.57 11.81 -1.78
CA ILE A 185 15.48 12.23 -2.68
C ILE A 185 14.12 11.81 -2.10
N VAL A 186 13.99 10.58 -1.61
CA VAL A 186 12.74 10.10 -1.00
C VAL A 186 12.40 10.90 0.25
N TRP A 187 13.37 11.11 1.14
CA TRP A 187 13.17 11.90 2.35
C TRP A 187 12.75 13.33 2.03
N THR A 188 13.49 14.03 1.16
CA THR A 188 13.17 15.39 0.74
C THR A 188 11.77 15.49 0.14
N ALA A 189 11.42 14.58 -0.79
CA ALA A 189 10.10 14.60 -1.42
C ALA A 189 8.97 14.42 -0.39
N LEU A 190 9.10 13.45 0.53
CA LEU A 190 8.07 13.16 1.53
C LEU A 190 8.00 14.23 2.62
N TYR A 191 9.13 14.78 3.05
CA TYR A 191 9.19 15.87 4.01
C TYR A 191 8.52 17.12 3.44
N PHE A 192 8.92 17.60 2.25
CA PHE A 192 8.27 18.77 1.68
C PHE A 192 6.79 18.53 1.36
N LEU A 193 6.42 17.35 0.86
CA LEU A 193 5.02 17.03 0.62
C LEU A 193 4.21 17.09 1.92
N GLY A 194 4.71 16.50 3.01
CA GLY A 194 4.03 16.47 4.30
C GLY A 194 3.81 17.85 4.88
N GLY A 195 4.83 18.71 4.89
CA GLY A 195 4.72 20.04 5.47
C GLY A 195 3.74 20.94 4.73
N HIS A 196 3.60 20.76 3.41
CA HIS A 196 2.60 21.47 2.62
C HIS A 196 1.17 20.95 2.81
N MET A 197 0.97 19.72 3.31
CA MET A 197 -0.39 19.24 3.61
C MET A 197 -1.01 19.92 4.82
N MET A 198 -0.20 20.55 5.69
CA MET A 198 -0.63 21.28 6.90
C MET A 198 -1.56 20.47 7.82
N LEU A 199 -1.41 19.14 7.86
CA LEU A 199 -2.30 18.24 8.62
C LEU A 199 -2.27 18.49 10.13
N THR A 200 -1.23 19.18 10.63
CA THR A 200 -1.00 19.42 12.05
C THR A 200 -1.61 20.73 12.56
N GLU A 201 -2.28 21.51 11.71
CA GLU A 201 -2.99 22.71 12.15
C GLU A 201 -4.12 22.32 13.12
N GLY A 202 -4.09 22.85 14.34
CA GLY A 202 -5.03 22.47 15.41
C GLY A 202 -4.82 21.07 16.00
N ALA A 203 -3.77 20.35 15.61
CA ALA A 203 -3.50 19.01 16.10
C ALA A 203 -2.92 18.98 17.52
N PRO A 204 -3.13 17.89 18.29
CA PRO A 204 -2.53 17.71 19.61
C PRO A 204 -1.00 17.76 19.56
N SER A 205 -0.40 18.36 20.60
CA SER A 205 1.05 18.53 20.70
C SER A 205 1.76 17.22 21.12
N CYS A 206 2.94 16.96 20.56
CA CYS A 206 3.87 15.92 20.99
C CYS A 206 4.51 16.18 22.37
N ARG A 207 4.34 17.37 22.96
CA ARG A 207 4.90 17.75 24.27
C ARG A 207 3.87 17.53 25.38
N ILE A 208 3.97 16.40 26.07
CA ILE A 208 3.03 16.00 27.13
C ILE A 208 3.71 15.79 28.50
N LEU A 209 5.04 15.83 28.57
CA LEU A 209 5.84 15.55 29.77
C LEU A 209 6.37 16.83 30.43
N GLY A 210 5.71 17.96 30.20
CA GLY A 210 6.10 19.26 30.77
C GLY A 210 7.20 20.00 29.99
N GLU A 211 7.56 19.55 28.78
CA GLU A 211 8.59 20.19 27.95
C GLU A 211 8.20 21.61 27.53
N GLN A 212 6.92 21.98 27.59
CA GLN A 212 6.46 23.34 27.28
C GLN A 212 6.97 24.37 28.28
N ALA A 213 7.25 23.96 29.53
CA ALA A 213 7.73 24.85 30.58
C ALA A 213 9.26 24.96 30.61
N THR A 214 9.98 24.12 29.85
CA THR A 214 11.45 24.12 29.85
C THR A 214 11.99 25.21 28.92
N PRO A 215 12.88 26.11 29.39
CA PRO A 215 13.46 27.14 28.55
C PRO A 215 14.39 26.53 27.49
N VAL A 216 14.46 27.16 26.31
CA VAL A 216 15.32 26.72 25.21
C VAL A 216 16.80 26.86 25.59
N ILE A 217 17.53 25.74 25.54
CA ILE A 217 18.98 25.70 25.74
C ILE A 217 19.66 25.93 24.39
N GLN A 218 19.94 27.18 24.08
CA GLN A 218 20.45 27.61 22.77
C GLN A 218 21.76 26.91 22.35
N GLN A 219 22.68 26.65 23.28
CA GLN A 219 23.95 25.97 23.00
C GLN A 219 23.77 24.50 22.62
N ALA A 220 22.64 23.88 22.97
CA ALA A 220 22.31 22.53 22.49
C ALA A 220 22.11 22.49 20.96
N GLY A 221 21.94 23.65 20.31
CA GLY A 221 21.92 23.79 18.86
C GLY A 221 23.15 23.19 18.17
N TRP A 222 24.34 23.27 18.78
CA TRP A 222 25.56 22.64 18.23
C TRP A 222 25.48 21.12 18.18
N ILE A 223 24.91 20.52 19.22
CA ILE A 223 24.66 19.08 19.24
C ILE A 223 23.60 18.75 18.19
N TYR A 224 22.51 19.52 18.13
CA TYR A 224 21.44 19.33 17.15
C TYR A 224 21.95 19.29 15.70
N VAL A 225 22.75 20.28 15.28
CA VAL A 225 23.29 20.32 13.90
C VAL A 225 24.43 19.33 13.65
N SER A 226 24.98 18.70 14.69
CA SER A 226 26.07 17.72 14.54
C SER A 226 25.66 16.50 13.71
N ILE A 227 24.37 16.30 13.46
CA ILE A 227 23.84 15.27 12.56
C ILE A 227 24.40 15.39 11.13
N TYR A 228 24.62 16.60 10.62
CA TYR A 228 25.13 16.81 9.25
C TYR A 228 26.57 16.29 9.04
N PRO A 229 27.57 16.65 9.88
CA PRO A 229 28.91 16.08 9.75
C PRO A 229 28.93 14.56 10.07
N VAL A 230 28.08 14.07 10.97
CA VAL A 230 27.98 12.63 11.25
C VAL A 230 27.41 11.86 10.06
N LEU A 231 26.46 12.45 9.31
CA LEU A 231 25.98 11.86 8.05
C LEU A 231 27.12 11.69 7.04
N LEU A 232 27.98 12.70 6.89
CA LEU A 232 29.16 12.62 6.02
C LEU A 232 30.10 11.49 6.47
N LEU A 233 30.32 11.34 7.78
CA LEU A 233 31.09 10.24 8.34
C LEU A 233 30.46 8.88 8.02
N VAL A 234 29.13 8.75 8.11
CA VAL A 234 28.42 7.52 7.75
C VAL A 234 28.69 7.18 6.29
N ILE A 235 28.54 8.14 5.36
CA ILE A 235 28.81 7.96 3.92
C ILE A 235 30.24 7.43 3.72
N LEU A 236 31.22 8.00 4.42
CA LEU A 236 32.62 7.61 4.30
C LEU A 236 32.88 6.22 4.88
N LEU A 237 32.21 5.79 5.94
CA LEU A 237 32.48 4.53 6.62
C LEU A 237 31.71 3.31 6.07
N GLN A 238 30.65 3.50 5.26
CA GLN A 238 29.92 2.40 4.61
C GLN A 238 30.72 1.82 3.42
N HIS A 239 31.76 1.04 3.71
CA HIS A 239 32.74 0.60 2.71
C HIS A 239 32.36 -0.66 1.92
N THR A 240 31.26 -1.35 2.24
CA THR A 240 30.80 -2.56 1.52
C THR A 240 29.38 -2.44 0.97
N ASP A 241 29.10 -3.22 -0.08
CA ASP A 241 27.78 -3.27 -0.73
C ASP A 241 26.66 -3.63 0.25
N ALA A 242 26.88 -4.60 1.14
CA ALA A 242 25.92 -5.01 2.17
C ALA A 242 25.58 -3.87 3.14
N LEU A 243 26.59 -3.13 3.60
CA LEU A 243 26.43 -2.01 4.52
C LEU A 243 25.64 -0.87 3.86
N MET A 244 26.07 -0.42 2.69
CA MET A 244 25.38 0.63 1.92
C MET A 244 23.96 0.23 1.54
N ARG A 245 23.75 -1.00 1.06
CA ARG A 245 22.42 -1.51 0.70
C ARG A 245 21.51 -1.54 1.92
N SER A 246 22.02 -2.02 3.06
CA SER A 246 21.23 -2.06 4.29
C SER A 246 20.84 -0.65 4.75
N PHE A 247 21.77 0.31 4.70
CA PHE A 247 21.50 1.70 5.05
C PHE A 247 20.45 2.32 4.12
N ALA A 248 20.62 2.19 2.79
CA ALA A 248 19.70 2.74 1.82
C ALA A 248 18.27 2.17 1.98
N ILE A 249 18.13 0.85 2.17
CA ILE A 249 16.84 0.22 2.44
C ILE A 249 16.24 0.74 3.75
N SER A 250 17.04 0.83 4.82
CA SER A 250 16.55 1.33 6.11
C SER A 250 16.09 2.79 6.01
N GLY A 251 16.87 3.66 5.35
CA GLY A 251 16.52 5.07 5.18
C GLY A 251 15.24 5.27 4.38
N ILE A 252 15.10 4.61 3.22
CA ILE A 252 13.89 4.68 2.39
C ILE A 252 12.66 4.16 3.16
N LEU A 253 12.79 3.01 3.81
CA LEU A 253 11.67 2.41 4.55
C LEU A 253 11.27 3.26 5.76
N ALA A 254 12.25 3.76 6.52
CA ALA A 254 12.00 4.63 7.66
C ALA A 254 11.33 5.94 7.22
N CYS A 255 11.77 6.57 6.13
CA CYS A 255 11.15 7.80 5.64
C CYS A 255 9.72 7.58 5.15
N ALA A 256 9.47 6.49 4.41
CA ALA A 256 8.13 6.14 3.92
C ALA A 256 7.17 5.83 5.07
N LEU A 257 7.62 5.07 6.07
CA LEU A 257 6.80 4.74 7.24
C LEU A 257 6.60 5.94 8.17
N ALA A 258 7.60 6.82 8.32
CA ALA A 258 7.47 8.07 9.07
C ALA A 258 6.41 8.97 8.42
N PHE A 259 6.44 9.11 7.10
CA PHE A 259 5.42 9.86 6.37
C PHE A 259 4.03 9.25 6.49
N LEU A 260 3.93 7.92 6.47
CA LEU A 260 2.67 7.23 6.72
C LEU A 260 2.15 7.51 8.14
N LEU A 261 3.01 7.41 9.17
CA LEU A 261 2.63 7.75 10.54
C LEU A 261 2.19 9.20 10.69
N TYR A 262 2.86 10.13 10.00
CA TYR A 262 2.48 11.53 9.97
C TYR A 262 1.06 11.74 9.42
N ILE A 263 0.71 11.10 8.30
CA ILE A 263 -0.64 11.19 7.73
C ILE A 263 -1.68 10.60 8.67
N LEU A 264 -1.36 9.46 9.29
CA LEU A 264 -2.29 8.70 10.14
C LEU A 264 -2.49 9.33 11.52
N PHE A 265 -1.44 9.92 12.08
CA PHE A 265 -1.41 10.50 13.42
C PHE A 265 -0.77 11.89 13.33
N PRO A 266 -1.49 12.90 12.81
CA PRO A 266 -0.94 14.24 12.71
C PRO A 266 -0.87 14.84 14.12
N LEU A 267 0.25 14.64 14.79
CA LEU A 267 0.58 15.35 16.03
C LEU A 267 1.43 16.56 15.65
N SER A 268 1.21 17.69 16.33
CA SER A 268 1.96 18.93 16.13
C SER A 268 3.13 19.04 17.10
N CYS A 269 4.13 19.82 16.75
CA CYS A 269 5.26 20.06 17.64
C CYS A 269 5.79 21.49 17.44
N PRO A 270 4.95 22.52 17.73
CA PRO A 270 5.32 23.91 17.50
C PRO A 270 6.59 24.27 18.27
N PHE A 271 7.45 25.07 17.64
CA PHE A 271 8.73 25.46 18.22
C PHE A 271 8.54 26.32 19.46
N LEU A 272 9.30 26.03 20.53
CA LEU A 272 9.29 26.87 21.73
C LEU A 272 9.92 28.24 21.43
N PRO A 273 9.30 29.35 21.87
CA PRO A 273 9.83 30.68 21.65
C PRO A 273 11.14 30.89 22.42
N PHE A 274 12.07 31.64 21.83
CA PHE A 274 13.31 32.08 22.49
C PHE A 274 13.88 33.31 21.78
N GLU A 275 14.72 34.06 22.49
CA GLU A 275 15.50 35.19 21.92
C GLU A 275 16.93 34.72 21.60
N PRO A 276 17.44 34.90 20.37
CA PRO A 276 18.74 34.37 19.93
C PRO A 276 19.92 35.20 20.48
N THR A 277 20.26 34.98 21.75
CA THR A 277 21.33 35.71 22.46
C THR A 277 22.72 35.10 22.33
N THR A 278 22.84 33.86 21.86
CA THR A 278 24.12 33.13 21.71
C THR A 278 24.38 32.73 20.26
N ALA A 279 25.62 32.30 19.96
CA ALA A 279 25.94 31.74 18.64
C ALA A 279 25.09 30.50 18.31
N GLY A 280 24.87 29.61 19.28
CA GLY A 280 23.97 28.47 19.14
C GLY A 280 22.51 28.89 18.92
N GLY A 281 22.08 30.00 19.53
CA GLY A 281 20.76 30.58 19.34
C GLY A 281 20.53 31.10 17.92
N ARG A 282 21.50 31.85 17.37
CA ARG A 282 21.45 32.32 15.98
C ARG A 282 21.48 31.18 14.96
N LEU A 283 22.26 30.12 15.25
CA LEU A 283 22.27 28.90 14.45
C LEU A 283 20.90 28.21 14.47
N LEU A 284 20.29 28.09 15.66
CA LEU A 284 18.97 27.49 15.85
C LEU A 284 17.87 28.30 15.15
N GLU A 285 17.94 29.63 15.19
CA GLU A 285 17.03 30.51 14.45
C GLU A 285 17.14 30.29 12.93
N TRP A 286 18.37 30.16 12.42
CA TRP A 286 18.60 29.83 11.01
C TRP A 286 18.01 28.46 10.63
N GLU A 287 18.24 27.41 11.42
CA GLU A 287 17.63 26.08 11.20
C GLU A 287 16.10 26.16 11.17
N ARG A 288 15.48 26.91 12.09
CA ARG A 288 14.02 27.09 12.12
C ARG A 288 13.49 27.86 10.91
N SER A 289 14.27 28.78 10.35
CA SER A 289 13.86 29.55 9.17
C SER A 289 13.76 28.72 7.88
N VAL A 290 14.44 27.57 7.84
CA VAL A 290 14.41 26.63 6.71
C VAL A 290 13.51 25.42 6.96
N ASP A 291 13.09 25.19 8.21
CA ASP A 291 12.14 24.14 8.59
C ASP A 291 10.69 24.55 8.22
N LEU A 292 9.82 23.56 8.03
CA LEU A 292 8.40 23.74 7.75
C LEU A 292 7.60 23.97 9.04
N ASN A 293 8.08 24.87 9.91
CA ASN A 293 7.46 25.30 11.17
C ASN A 293 7.08 24.15 12.14
N GLY A 294 7.81 23.03 12.14
CA GLY A 294 7.44 21.89 12.99
C GLY A 294 6.13 21.21 12.57
N GLY A 295 5.66 21.46 11.35
CA GLY A 295 4.43 20.90 10.77
C GLY A 295 4.52 19.41 10.42
N ILE A 296 5.69 18.79 10.62
CA ILE A 296 5.94 17.34 10.42
C ILE A 296 6.66 16.81 11.66
N ALA A 297 5.90 16.69 12.74
CA ALA A 297 6.48 16.33 14.01
C ALA A 297 6.62 14.83 14.23
N PHE A 298 5.62 14.05 13.86
CA PHE A 298 5.49 12.67 14.34
C PHE A 298 5.73 11.63 13.22
N PRO A 299 6.81 10.84 13.30
CA PRO A 299 7.94 10.90 14.25
C PRO A 299 8.98 11.96 13.89
N SER A 300 9.87 12.31 14.83
CA SER A 300 10.95 13.27 14.60
C SER A 300 11.96 12.72 13.58
N TYR A 301 12.06 13.35 12.41
CA TYR A 301 13.05 12.97 11.39
C TYR A 301 14.49 13.11 11.89
N HIS A 302 14.79 14.12 12.72
CA HIS A 302 16.10 14.30 13.31
C HIS A 302 16.51 13.10 14.18
N ALA A 303 15.64 12.71 15.13
CA ALA A 303 15.88 11.53 15.95
C ALA A 303 15.92 10.24 15.11
N LEU A 304 15.04 10.11 14.11
CA LEU A 304 14.99 8.96 13.20
C LEU A 304 16.33 8.75 12.48
N TRP A 305 16.86 9.81 11.89
CA TRP A 305 18.15 9.77 11.19
C TRP A 305 19.31 9.50 12.17
N ALA A 306 19.26 10.03 13.39
CA ALA A 306 20.25 9.74 14.43
C ALA A 306 20.35 8.24 14.74
N PHE A 307 19.21 7.58 14.97
CA PHE A 307 19.17 6.14 15.25
C PHE A 307 19.60 5.30 14.03
N LEU A 308 19.28 5.74 12.80
CA LEU A 308 19.74 5.08 11.58
C LEU A 308 21.26 5.19 11.42
N MET A 309 21.84 6.37 11.70
CA MET A 309 23.29 6.60 11.66
C MET A 309 23.99 5.79 12.74
N LEU A 310 23.45 5.75 13.97
CA LEU A 310 23.94 4.88 15.03
C LEU A 310 24.04 3.43 14.56
N ALA A 311 22.96 2.88 13.99
CA ALA A 311 22.95 1.52 13.50
C ALA A 311 23.94 1.26 12.35
N ALA A 312 24.11 2.23 11.44
CA ALA A 312 25.02 2.14 10.31
C ALA A 312 26.48 2.14 10.75
N LEU A 313 26.83 3.07 11.64
CA LEU A 313 28.16 3.21 12.20
C LEU A 313 28.47 2.07 13.17
N TRP A 314 27.48 1.53 13.90
CA TRP A 314 27.70 0.47 14.90
C TRP A 314 28.22 -0.81 14.25
N ARG A 315 27.72 -1.08 13.03
CA ARG A 315 28.17 -2.18 12.18
C ARG A 315 29.55 -1.94 11.55
N ALA A 316 29.95 -0.68 11.38
CA ALA A 316 31.25 -0.32 10.80
C ALA A 316 32.35 -0.17 11.87
N ALA A 317 31.99 0.09 13.14
CA ALA A 317 32.92 0.39 14.22
C ALA A 317 33.64 -0.85 14.78
N PRO A 318 34.99 -0.84 14.86
CA PRO A 318 35.76 -1.85 15.58
C PRO A 318 35.80 -1.55 17.08
N GLY A 319 35.33 -2.47 17.91
CA GLY A 319 35.43 -2.39 19.38
C GLY A 319 34.28 -1.66 20.08
N ASN A 320 34.32 -1.64 21.41
CA ASN A 320 33.23 -1.17 22.27
C ASN A 320 33.25 0.35 22.52
N LEU A 321 34.43 0.99 22.53
CA LEU A 321 34.54 2.43 22.81
C LEU A 321 33.88 3.30 21.73
N PRO A 322 34.15 3.14 20.42
CA PRO A 322 33.46 3.94 19.40
C PRO A 322 31.95 3.73 19.42
N ARG A 323 31.50 2.50 19.67
CA ARG A 323 30.08 2.15 19.84
C ARG A 323 29.43 2.89 21.01
N LEU A 324 30.11 2.95 22.15
CA LEU A 324 29.67 3.71 23.32
C LEU A 324 29.60 5.22 23.00
N LEU A 325 30.65 5.78 22.39
CA LEU A 325 30.69 7.21 22.04
C LEU A 325 29.54 7.59 21.10
N MET A 326 29.23 6.75 20.12
CA MET A 326 28.11 6.98 19.21
C MET A 326 26.74 6.82 19.87
N LEU A 327 26.61 5.89 20.81
CA LEU A 327 25.40 5.76 21.62
C LEU A 327 25.19 7.03 22.45
N LEU A 328 26.24 7.51 23.14
CA LEU A 328 26.21 8.75 23.90
C LEU A 328 25.88 9.95 23.00
N TRP A 329 26.46 10.04 21.81
CA TRP A 329 26.12 11.06 20.82
C TRP A 329 24.64 11.00 20.42
N THR A 330 24.11 9.80 20.14
CA THR A 330 22.70 9.64 19.75
C THR A 330 21.77 10.07 20.87
N LEU A 331 22.07 9.69 22.12
CA LEU A 331 21.31 10.10 23.30
C LEU A 331 21.38 11.62 23.51
N ALA A 332 22.57 12.21 23.34
CA ALA A 332 22.76 13.66 23.42
C ALA A 332 22.01 14.40 22.30
N LEU A 333 21.94 13.85 21.09
CA LEU A 333 21.18 14.41 19.97
C LEU A 333 19.67 14.34 20.22
N CYS A 334 19.16 13.22 20.74
CA CYS A 334 17.75 13.12 21.13
C CYS A 334 17.42 14.13 22.23
N TRP A 335 18.27 14.25 23.25
CA TRP A 335 18.11 15.29 24.27
C TRP A 335 18.16 16.70 23.67
N SER A 336 19.08 16.98 22.74
CA SER A 336 19.19 18.31 22.13
C SER A 336 17.97 18.68 21.30
N CYS A 337 17.28 17.71 20.69
CA CYS A 337 16.01 17.94 19.99
C CYS A 337 14.94 18.53 20.92
N VAL A 338 14.88 18.08 22.19
CA VAL A 338 13.96 18.61 23.20
C VAL A 338 14.50 19.91 23.80
N ALA A 339 15.78 19.96 24.15
CA ALA A 339 16.41 21.11 24.79
C ALA A 339 16.42 22.36 23.89
N THR A 340 16.50 22.20 22.57
CA THR A 340 16.36 23.30 21.60
C THR A 340 14.91 23.72 21.36
N GLY A 341 13.94 23.03 21.96
CA GLY A 341 12.52 23.27 21.78
C GLY A 341 11.99 22.88 20.40
N MET A 342 12.74 22.13 19.60
CA MET A 342 12.34 21.72 18.23
C MET A 342 11.42 20.50 18.23
N HIS A 343 11.62 19.55 19.14
CA HIS A 343 10.82 18.32 19.26
C HIS A 343 10.32 18.09 20.70
N GLY A 344 9.39 17.14 20.88
CA GLY A 344 8.94 16.63 22.18
C GLY A 344 9.51 15.24 22.46
N TRP A 345 9.14 14.63 23.59
CA TRP A 345 9.57 13.24 23.85
C TRP A 345 8.77 12.21 23.05
N ILE A 346 7.49 12.46 22.78
CA ILE A 346 6.62 11.49 22.07
C ILE A 346 7.15 11.21 20.66
N ASP A 347 7.45 12.25 19.88
CA ASP A 347 7.92 12.11 18.50
C ASP A 347 9.34 11.53 18.42
N ILE A 348 10.18 11.73 19.45
CA ILE A 348 11.49 11.07 19.58
C ILE A 348 11.32 9.58 19.88
N ILE A 349 10.44 9.21 20.82
CA ILE A 349 10.16 7.81 21.16
C ILE A 349 9.58 7.09 19.94
N ALA A 350 8.66 7.72 19.22
CA ALA A 350 8.12 7.17 17.98
C ALA A 350 9.20 6.96 16.91
N ALA A 351 10.15 7.90 16.77
CA ALA A 351 11.30 7.74 15.88
C ALA A 351 12.19 6.54 16.27
N ALA A 352 12.42 6.34 17.58
CA ALA A 352 13.18 5.21 18.10
C ALA A 352 12.48 3.87 17.82
N LEU A 353 11.18 3.78 18.13
CA LEU A 353 10.36 2.58 17.89
C LEU A 353 10.27 2.25 16.40
N LEU A 354 10.05 3.26 15.56
CA LEU A 354 10.01 3.09 14.12
C LEU A 354 11.35 2.59 13.58
N THR A 355 12.47 3.19 14.02
CA THR A 355 13.80 2.76 13.61
C THR A 355 14.09 1.33 14.05
N ALA A 356 13.73 0.97 15.29
CA ALA A 356 13.86 -0.39 15.79
C ALA A 356 13.08 -1.39 14.91
N GLY A 357 11.83 -1.09 14.58
CA GLY A 357 11.02 -1.91 13.66
C GLY A 357 11.67 -2.09 12.28
N VAL A 358 12.20 -1.00 11.71
CA VAL A 358 12.92 -1.03 10.43
C VAL A 358 14.20 -1.87 10.49
N LEU A 359 15.00 -1.75 11.56
CA LEU A 359 16.23 -2.50 11.74
C LEU A 359 15.96 -4.00 12.03
N LEU A 360 14.84 -4.29 12.69
CA LEU A 360 14.37 -5.65 13.01
C LEU A 360 13.48 -6.26 11.92
N ARG A 361 13.34 -5.62 10.74
CA ARG A 361 12.46 -6.10 9.66
C ARG A 361 12.68 -7.57 9.25
N ALA A 362 13.93 -8.02 9.19
CA ALA A 362 14.26 -9.39 8.78
C ALA A 362 13.84 -10.44 9.83
N PRO A 363 14.22 -10.32 11.13
CA PRO A 363 13.70 -11.23 12.15
C PRO A 363 12.18 -11.14 12.32
N ILE A 364 11.58 -9.95 12.25
CA ILE A 364 10.12 -9.78 12.29
C ILE A 364 9.45 -10.58 11.16
N LEU A 365 9.90 -10.40 9.92
CA LEU A 365 9.35 -11.12 8.77
C LEU A 365 9.51 -12.64 8.91
N ARG A 366 10.67 -13.12 9.38
CA ARG A 366 10.88 -14.55 9.64
C ARG A 366 9.93 -15.08 10.72
N SER A 367 9.66 -14.31 11.76
CA SER A 367 8.69 -14.71 12.80
C SER A 367 7.26 -14.72 12.27
N ILE A 368 6.87 -13.74 11.45
CA ILE A 368 5.56 -13.72 10.78
C ILE A 368 5.39 -14.95 9.88
N ILE A 369 6.41 -15.29 9.08
CA ILE A 369 6.38 -16.48 8.22
C ILE A 369 6.25 -17.75 9.05
N ARG A 370 7.06 -17.93 10.10
CA ARG A 370 6.98 -19.10 10.99
C ARG A 370 5.60 -19.24 11.66
N LEU A 371 5.04 -18.16 12.18
CA LEU A 371 3.68 -18.17 12.74
C LEU A 371 2.63 -18.54 11.69
N SER A 372 2.80 -18.03 10.47
CA SER A 372 1.92 -18.35 9.34
C SER A 372 2.05 -19.80 8.90
N GLU A 373 3.24 -20.41 8.97
CA GLU A 373 3.46 -21.84 8.71
C GLU A 373 2.79 -22.70 9.80
N CYS A 374 2.90 -22.31 11.08
CA CYS A 374 2.16 -22.97 12.15
C CYS A 374 0.65 -22.92 11.91
N LEU A 375 0.12 -21.75 11.52
CA LEU A 375 -1.29 -21.57 11.18
C LEU A 375 -1.70 -22.39 9.95
N ALA A 376 -0.89 -22.36 8.88
CA ALA A 376 -1.12 -23.09 7.63
C ALA A 376 -1.27 -24.60 7.85
N ASN A 377 -0.60 -25.13 8.88
CA ASN A 377 -0.59 -26.55 9.20
C ASN A 377 -1.50 -26.91 10.39
N SER A 378 -2.27 -25.95 10.90
CA SER A 378 -3.16 -26.14 12.05
C SER A 378 -4.56 -26.66 11.70
N TRP A 379 -4.84 -26.97 10.42
CA TRP A 379 -6.17 -27.40 9.99
C TRP A 379 -6.68 -28.56 10.87
N HIS A 380 -7.85 -28.33 11.45
CA HIS A 380 -8.52 -29.28 12.34
C HIS A 380 -10.03 -29.08 12.23
N ALA A 381 -10.80 -30.15 12.44
CA ALA A 381 -12.25 -30.10 12.44
C ALA A 381 -12.85 -30.94 13.57
N TRP A 382 -13.85 -30.37 14.24
CA TRP A 382 -14.64 -31.06 15.25
C TRP A 382 -15.93 -31.58 14.61
N ARG A 383 -16.38 -32.76 15.03
CA ARG A 383 -17.67 -33.32 14.64
C ARG A 383 -18.60 -33.39 15.85
N ILE A 384 -19.76 -32.77 15.74
CA ILE A 384 -20.83 -32.80 16.74
C ILE A 384 -22.07 -33.38 16.03
N GLY A 385 -22.30 -34.69 16.20
CA GLY A 385 -23.31 -35.41 15.43
C GLY A 385 -23.07 -35.29 13.92
N PRO A 386 -24.07 -34.86 13.11
CA PRO A 386 -23.91 -34.72 11.66
C PRO A 386 -23.13 -33.45 11.26
N LEU A 387 -22.93 -32.50 12.17
CA LEU A 387 -22.29 -31.21 11.91
C LEU A 387 -20.77 -31.34 12.05
N ARG A 388 -20.03 -30.82 11.07
CA ARG A 388 -18.58 -30.62 11.12
C ARG A 388 -18.28 -29.12 11.22
N ILE A 389 -17.46 -28.75 12.19
CA ILE A 389 -16.99 -27.38 12.41
C ILE A 389 -15.48 -27.37 12.15
N ILE A 390 -15.04 -26.57 11.17
CA ILE A 390 -13.62 -26.44 10.86
C ILE A 390 -13.03 -25.27 11.66
N ASN A 391 -11.82 -25.41 12.19
CA ASN A 391 -11.18 -24.41 13.06
C ASN A 391 -11.12 -22.99 12.49
N HIS A 392 -10.99 -22.85 11.16
CA HIS A 392 -11.02 -21.55 10.51
C HIS A 392 -12.39 -20.84 10.52
N ALA A 393 -13.44 -21.46 11.08
CA ALA A 393 -14.72 -20.82 11.37
C ALA A 393 -14.57 -19.58 12.25
N ILE A 394 -13.59 -19.60 13.17
CA ILE A 394 -13.28 -18.45 14.05
C ILE A 394 -12.93 -17.21 13.22
N TYR A 395 -12.13 -17.34 12.17
CA TYR A 395 -11.75 -16.20 11.34
C TYR A 395 -12.91 -15.70 10.49
N THR A 396 -13.79 -16.59 10.04
CA THR A 396 -15.02 -16.17 9.34
C THR A 396 -15.95 -15.41 10.26
N PHE A 397 -16.13 -15.90 11.49
CA PHE A 397 -16.87 -15.22 12.55
C PHE A 397 -16.29 -13.83 12.81
N LEU A 398 -14.98 -13.74 13.08
CA LEU A 398 -14.31 -12.48 13.38
C LEU A 398 -14.36 -11.49 12.21
N ALA A 399 -14.22 -11.96 10.97
CA ALA A 399 -14.33 -11.10 9.79
C ALA A 399 -15.73 -10.50 9.66
N ALA A 400 -16.78 -11.32 9.76
CA ALA A 400 -18.15 -10.86 9.61
C ALA A 400 -18.62 -10.02 10.80
N ALA A 401 -18.38 -10.46 12.04
CA ALA A 401 -18.74 -9.70 13.24
C ALA A 401 -17.93 -8.39 13.34
N GLY A 402 -16.61 -8.45 13.18
CA GLY A 402 -15.77 -7.25 13.22
C GLY A 402 -16.09 -6.27 12.09
N GLY A 403 -16.37 -6.78 10.89
CA GLY A 403 -16.81 -5.97 9.77
C GLY A 403 -18.14 -5.27 10.01
N TYR A 404 -19.14 -6.01 10.50
CA TYR A 404 -20.46 -5.46 10.81
C TYR A 404 -20.40 -4.44 11.94
N TYR A 405 -19.65 -4.75 13.02
CA TYR A 405 -19.34 -3.80 14.10
C TYR A 405 -18.73 -2.52 13.53
N LEU A 406 -17.73 -2.64 12.67
CA LEU A 406 -17.04 -1.48 12.12
C LEU A 406 -17.96 -0.63 11.23
N VAL A 407 -18.79 -1.25 10.38
CA VAL A 407 -19.79 -0.52 9.59
C VAL A 407 -20.72 0.28 10.48
N LEU A 408 -21.23 -0.31 11.56
CA LEU A 408 -22.11 0.41 12.50
C LEU A 408 -21.37 1.47 13.30
N ALA A 409 -20.13 1.20 13.72
CA ALA A 409 -19.32 2.18 14.44
C ALA A 409 -19.02 3.42 13.59
N LEU A 410 -18.83 3.23 12.27
CA LEU A 410 -18.60 4.32 11.34
C LEU A 410 -19.89 5.05 10.96
N ALA A 411 -20.93 4.33 10.56
CA ALA A 411 -22.18 4.92 10.07
C ALA A 411 -23.10 5.44 11.21
N GLY A 412 -23.05 4.79 12.37
CA GLY A 412 -23.90 5.06 13.53
C GLY A 412 -25.00 4.01 13.74
N PRO A 413 -25.59 3.95 14.95
CA PRO A 413 -26.58 2.94 15.35
C PRO A 413 -27.90 3.02 14.55
N SER A 414 -28.22 4.18 13.98
CA SER A 414 -29.38 4.39 13.10
C SER A 414 -29.33 3.55 11.82
N TYR A 415 -28.13 3.15 11.38
CA TYR A 415 -27.91 2.33 10.19
C TYR A 415 -28.01 0.82 10.44
N LEU A 416 -28.49 0.38 11.61
CA LEU A 416 -28.58 -1.04 11.98
C LEU A 416 -29.36 -1.87 10.96
N LEU A 417 -30.58 -1.46 10.61
CA LEU A 417 -31.42 -2.20 9.67
C LEU A 417 -30.80 -2.24 8.27
N ALA A 418 -30.33 -1.10 7.79
CA ALA A 418 -29.76 -0.96 6.47
C ALA A 418 -28.47 -1.82 6.33
N SER A 419 -27.60 -1.80 7.33
CA SER A 419 -26.42 -2.68 7.38
C SER A 419 -26.81 -4.15 7.37
N GLY A 420 -27.88 -4.53 8.09
CA GLY A 420 -28.42 -5.89 8.08
C GLY A 420 -28.91 -6.34 6.70
N ILE A 421 -29.65 -5.48 5.99
CA ILE A 421 -30.11 -5.72 4.61
C ILE A 421 -28.92 -5.98 3.70
N VAL A 422 -27.92 -5.10 3.69
CA VAL A 422 -26.76 -5.28 2.82
C VAL A 422 -25.99 -6.55 3.15
N THR A 423 -25.85 -6.87 4.43
CA THR A 423 -25.21 -8.11 4.88
C THR A 423 -25.91 -9.35 4.34
N ILE A 424 -27.24 -9.41 4.42
CA ILE A 424 -28.04 -10.52 3.90
C ILE A 424 -27.92 -10.61 2.38
N CYS A 425 -28.05 -9.48 1.67
CA CYS A 425 -27.91 -9.42 0.22
C CYS A 425 -26.50 -9.86 -0.23
N SER A 426 -25.46 -9.47 0.50
CA SER A 426 -24.08 -9.90 0.27
C SER A 426 -23.93 -11.41 0.45
N LEU A 427 -24.42 -11.98 1.55
CA LEU A 427 -24.35 -13.43 1.78
C LEU A 427 -25.14 -14.21 0.72
N ALA A 428 -26.33 -13.75 0.36
CA ALA A 428 -27.15 -14.36 -0.67
C ALA A 428 -26.47 -14.30 -2.04
N GLY A 429 -25.94 -13.14 -2.44
CA GLY A 429 -25.18 -12.96 -3.67
C GLY A 429 -23.95 -13.86 -3.72
N ALA A 430 -23.23 -13.99 -2.61
CA ALA A 430 -22.08 -14.88 -2.49
C ALA A 430 -22.44 -16.36 -2.73
N GLY A 431 -23.57 -16.80 -2.17
CA GLY A 431 -24.08 -18.17 -2.38
C GLY A 431 -24.58 -18.40 -3.82
N ILE A 432 -25.37 -17.48 -4.37
CA ILE A 432 -25.93 -17.59 -5.73
C ILE A 432 -24.82 -17.61 -6.78
N TRP A 433 -23.88 -16.66 -6.70
CA TRP A 433 -22.76 -16.56 -7.64
C TRP A 433 -21.94 -17.85 -7.67
N ALA A 434 -21.55 -18.35 -6.50
CA ALA A 434 -20.72 -19.53 -6.42
C ALA A 434 -21.44 -20.78 -6.92
N GLN A 435 -22.76 -20.88 -6.80
CA GLN A 435 -23.52 -21.98 -7.38
C GLN A 435 -23.59 -21.91 -8.91
N LEU A 436 -23.74 -20.70 -9.47
CA LEU A 436 -23.92 -20.51 -10.91
C LEU A 436 -22.59 -20.57 -11.67
N ILE A 437 -21.50 -20.11 -11.06
CA ILE A 437 -20.23 -19.87 -11.76
C ILE A 437 -19.11 -20.79 -11.26
N GLU A 438 -19.03 -21.04 -9.95
CA GLU A 438 -17.91 -21.75 -9.32
C GLU A 438 -18.27 -23.18 -8.86
N GLY A 439 -19.53 -23.59 -9.04
CA GLY A 439 -20.07 -24.84 -8.53
C GLY A 439 -19.50 -26.06 -9.24
N SER A 440 -19.25 -27.13 -8.49
CA SER A 440 -18.84 -28.43 -9.04
C SER A 440 -19.50 -29.58 -8.29
N SER A 441 -19.44 -30.80 -8.84
CA SER A 441 -19.98 -32.00 -8.18
C SER A 441 -19.32 -32.31 -6.82
N GLN A 442 -18.11 -31.79 -6.60
CA GLN A 442 -17.36 -31.90 -5.34
C GLN A 442 -17.60 -30.72 -4.38
N LEU A 443 -18.33 -29.69 -4.82
CA LEU A 443 -18.53 -28.42 -4.13
C LEU A 443 -20.03 -28.10 -4.05
N LEU A 444 -20.71 -28.60 -3.02
CA LEU A 444 -22.16 -28.41 -2.88
C LEU A 444 -22.56 -27.08 -2.19
N ARG A 445 -21.64 -26.43 -1.46
CA ARG A 445 -21.87 -25.14 -0.77
C ARG A 445 -20.72 -24.12 -0.91
N PRO A 446 -20.25 -23.77 -2.12
CA PRO A 446 -19.24 -22.72 -2.27
C PRO A 446 -19.85 -21.32 -2.05
N PHE A 447 -19.02 -20.37 -1.63
CA PHE A 447 -19.35 -18.95 -1.51
C PHE A 447 -18.30 -18.14 -2.27
N GLY A 448 -18.77 -17.22 -3.13
CA GLY A 448 -17.94 -16.49 -4.08
C GLY A 448 -17.77 -15.04 -3.66
N TYR A 449 -16.53 -14.55 -3.70
CA TYR A 449 -16.21 -13.18 -3.32
C TYR A 449 -16.92 -12.13 -4.19
N TYR A 450 -16.94 -12.33 -5.51
CA TYR A 450 -17.59 -11.39 -6.42
C TYR A 450 -19.11 -11.37 -6.27
N GLY A 451 -19.71 -12.52 -5.98
CA GLY A 451 -21.11 -12.60 -5.56
C GLY A 451 -21.40 -11.76 -4.32
N ALA A 452 -20.50 -11.79 -3.33
CA ALA A 452 -20.65 -10.99 -2.11
C ALA A 452 -20.66 -9.48 -2.42
N ILE A 453 -19.81 -9.03 -3.35
CA ILE A 453 -19.74 -7.63 -3.77
C ILE A 453 -20.99 -7.23 -4.54
N LEU A 454 -21.38 -8.01 -5.55
CA LEU A 454 -22.58 -7.71 -6.34
C LEU A 454 -23.85 -7.72 -5.49
N GLY A 455 -23.96 -8.69 -4.57
CA GLY A 455 -25.04 -8.74 -3.58
C GLY A 455 -25.02 -7.55 -2.63
N GLY A 456 -23.83 -7.12 -2.18
CA GLY A 456 -23.67 -5.91 -1.36
C GLY A 456 -24.12 -4.64 -2.08
N ILE A 457 -23.69 -4.46 -3.34
CA ILE A 457 -24.13 -3.34 -4.19
C ILE A 457 -25.64 -3.39 -4.41
N ALA A 458 -26.21 -4.57 -4.68
CA ALA A 458 -27.65 -4.73 -4.82
C ALA A 458 -28.40 -4.36 -3.52
N GLY A 459 -27.84 -4.68 -2.35
CA GLY A 459 -28.38 -4.25 -1.06
C GLY A 459 -28.35 -2.73 -0.87
N ILE A 460 -27.28 -2.07 -1.29
CA ILE A 460 -27.18 -0.59 -1.26
C ILE A 460 -28.19 0.04 -2.23
N LEU A 461 -28.35 -0.50 -3.43
CA LEU A 461 -29.36 -0.05 -4.39
C LEU A 461 -30.78 -0.27 -3.87
N LEU A 462 -31.01 -1.38 -3.17
CA LEU A 462 -32.28 -1.63 -2.50
C LEU A 462 -32.56 -0.54 -1.46
N ILE A 463 -31.59 -0.22 -0.59
CA ILE A 463 -31.72 0.88 0.39
C ILE A 463 -31.97 2.22 -0.30
N ALA A 464 -31.25 2.52 -1.38
CA ALA A 464 -31.42 3.75 -2.13
C ALA A 464 -32.84 3.89 -2.71
N THR A 465 -33.45 2.79 -3.14
CA THR A 465 -34.81 2.77 -3.73
C THR A 465 -35.92 2.66 -2.69
N THR A 466 -35.63 2.13 -1.49
CA THR A 466 -36.60 1.97 -0.39
C THR A 466 -36.35 2.93 0.78
N SER A 467 -35.51 3.94 0.61
CA SER A 467 -35.13 4.90 1.66
C SER A 467 -36.33 5.59 2.32
N HIS A 468 -37.40 5.83 1.56
CA HIS A 468 -38.68 6.38 2.05
C HIS A 468 -39.45 5.46 3.02
N LEU A 469 -39.13 4.16 3.04
CA LEU A 469 -39.72 3.16 3.94
C LEU A 469 -38.84 2.89 5.17
N LEU A 470 -37.63 3.42 5.18
CA LEU A 470 -36.66 3.24 6.26
C LEU A 470 -36.76 4.42 7.24
N PRO A 471 -36.30 4.26 8.50
CA PRO A 471 -36.23 5.35 9.46
C PRO A 471 -35.51 6.57 8.85
N GLU A 472 -36.06 7.78 9.06
CA GLU A 472 -35.51 9.02 8.48
C GLU A 472 -34.04 9.24 8.82
N ASN A 473 -33.63 8.80 10.01
CA ASN A 473 -32.25 8.76 10.44
C ASN A 473 -31.69 7.36 10.11
N GLY A 474 -30.76 7.26 9.14
CA GLY A 474 -30.04 6.01 8.85
C GLY A 474 -30.29 5.38 7.48
N ASN A 475 -30.79 6.13 6.51
CA ASN A 475 -31.14 5.63 5.18
C ASN A 475 -30.28 6.19 4.02
N ASP A 476 -29.24 6.98 4.30
CA ASP A 476 -28.33 7.49 3.26
C ASP A 476 -27.48 6.34 2.68
N PRO A 477 -27.68 5.95 1.41
CA PRO A 477 -26.94 4.85 0.79
C PRO A 477 -25.44 5.14 0.66
N TRP A 478 -25.04 6.42 0.57
CA TRP A 478 -23.63 6.81 0.43
C TRP A 478 -22.85 6.58 1.72
N ILE A 479 -23.45 6.86 2.88
CA ILE A 479 -22.82 6.59 4.19
C ILE A 479 -22.57 5.09 4.35
N ILE A 480 -23.57 4.25 4.05
CA ILE A 480 -23.42 2.79 4.15
C ILE A 480 -22.38 2.28 3.16
N PHE A 481 -22.41 2.76 1.92
CA PHE A 481 -21.44 2.35 0.91
C PHE A 481 -20.00 2.72 1.30
N GLY A 482 -19.80 3.94 1.79
CA GLY A 482 -18.53 4.39 2.33
C GLY A 482 -18.08 3.55 3.54
N ALA A 483 -18.98 3.30 4.50
CA ALA A 483 -18.67 2.53 5.71
C ALA A 483 -18.28 1.09 5.37
N MET A 484 -18.98 0.47 4.42
CA MET A 484 -18.64 -0.84 3.89
C MET A 484 -17.29 -0.83 3.17
N ALA A 485 -17.00 0.18 2.36
CA ALA A 485 -15.72 0.32 1.69
C ALA A 485 -14.56 0.49 2.70
N ALA A 486 -14.77 1.23 3.78
CA ALA A 486 -13.79 1.38 4.87
C ALA A 486 -13.63 0.08 5.68
N ALA A 487 -14.70 -0.70 5.87
CA ALA A 487 -14.67 -1.97 6.60
C ALA A 487 -14.13 -3.15 5.77
N ALA A 488 -14.32 -3.13 4.45
CA ALA A 488 -13.98 -4.23 3.56
C ALA A 488 -12.50 -4.68 3.65
N PRO A 489 -11.49 -3.80 3.73
CA PRO A 489 -10.10 -4.24 3.90
C PRO A 489 -9.89 -5.04 5.19
N TRP A 490 -10.51 -4.63 6.30
CA TRP A 490 -10.41 -5.35 7.58
C TRP A 490 -11.03 -6.75 7.51
N ILE A 491 -12.23 -6.84 6.91
CA ILE A 491 -12.92 -8.10 6.64
C ILE A 491 -12.02 -9.02 5.79
N GLN A 492 -11.41 -8.47 4.75
CA GLN A 492 -10.54 -9.22 3.84
C GLN A 492 -9.24 -9.67 4.52
N ALA A 493 -8.60 -8.82 5.32
CA ALA A 493 -7.40 -9.17 6.06
C ALA A 493 -7.65 -10.37 6.99
N ILE A 494 -8.74 -10.34 7.77
CA ILE A 494 -9.10 -11.46 8.65
C ILE A 494 -9.45 -12.70 7.81
N GLY A 495 -10.20 -12.54 6.72
CA GLY A 495 -10.54 -13.63 5.80
C GLY A 495 -9.32 -14.32 5.17
N ARG A 496 -8.21 -13.59 4.97
CA ARG A 496 -6.95 -14.15 4.46
C ARG A 496 -6.23 -15.04 5.48
N ILE A 497 -6.48 -14.87 6.78
CA ILE A 497 -5.99 -15.81 7.81
C ILE A 497 -6.68 -17.18 7.63
N ARG A 498 -7.99 -17.19 7.35
CA ARG A 498 -8.68 -18.42 6.93
C ARG A 498 -8.06 -19.02 5.67
N CYS A 499 -7.68 -18.20 4.67
CA CYS A 499 -7.01 -18.71 3.47
C CYS A 499 -5.69 -19.42 3.77
N ILE A 500 -4.91 -18.93 4.75
CA ILE A 500 -3.66 -19.56 5.20
C ILE A 500 -3.93 -20.98 5.71
N VAL A 501 -4.89 -21.16 6.62
CA VAL A 501 -5.26 -22.47 7.20
C VAL A 501 -5.87 -23.40 6.15
N GLN A 502 -6.76 -22.89 5.30
CA GLN A 502 -7.42 -23.69 4.27
C GLN A 502 -6.47 -24.07 3.13
N GLY A 503 -5.38 -23.32 2.92
CA GLY A 503 -4.47 -23.49 1.79
C GLY A 503 -5.04 -23.00 0.46
N CYS A 504 -5.97 -22.05 0.45
CA CYS A 504 -6.44 -21.38 -0.78
C CYS A 504 -5.72 -20.05 -1.00
N CYS A 505 -5.82 -19.49 -2.21
CA CYS A 505 -5.18 -18.23 -2.59
C CYS A 505 -3.64 -18.26 -2.42
N HIS A 506 -3.04 -19.44 -2.57
CA HIS A 506 -1.61 -19.66 -2.33
C HIS A 506 -0.75 -19.12 -3.48
N GLY A 507 0.51 -18.83 -3.16
CA GLY A 507 1.49 -18.38 -4.13
C GLY A 507 2.03 -19.51 -4.98
N ARG A 508 2.79 -19.15 -6.01
CA ARG A 508 3.67 -20.08 -6.74
C ARG A 508 4.98 -20.31 -5.96
N PRO A 509 5.77 -21.34 -6.30
CA PRO A 509 7.07 -21.58 -5.69
C PRO A 509 7.99 -20.34 -5.73
N VAL A 510 8.65 -20.05 -4.61
CA VAL A 510 9.66 -18.97 -4.55
C VAL A 510 10.95 -19.41 -5.25
N HIS A 511 11.72 -18.46 -5.74
CA HIS A 511 13.07 -18.74 -6.24
C HIS A 511 13.97 -19.32 -5.14
N THR A 512 14.94 -20.15 -5.53
CA THR A 512 15.85 -20.88 -4.62
C THR A 512 16.62 -19.96 -3.66
N CYS A 513 16.94 -18.73 -4.06
CA CYS A 513 17.58 -17.73 -3.20
C CYS A 513 16.65 -17.06 -2.16
N HIS A 514 15.35 -17.34 -2.20
CA HIS A 514 14.32 -16.72 -1.36
C HIS A 514 13.47 -17.74 -0.57
N THR A 515 13.93 -18.98 -0.43
CA THR A 515 13.23 -20.07 0.28
C THR A 515 12.88 -19.72 1.73
N HIS A 516 13.71 -18.90 2.39
CA HIS A 516 13.48 -18.42 3.76
C HIS A 516 12.32 -17.42 3.90
N LEU A 517 11.73 -16.96 2.80
CA LEU A 517 10.54 -16.09 2.76
C LEU A 517 9.29 -16.81 2.28
N GLY A 518 9.40 -18.11 1.97
CA GLY A 518 8.28 -18.90 1.49
C GLY A 518 7.49 -19.54 2.63
N LEU A 519 6.17 -19.66 2.43
CA LEU A 519 5.24 -20.36 3.31
C LEU A 519 5.10 -21.81 2.85
N ARG A 520 5.21 -22.78 3.78
CA ARG A 520 5.06 -24.22 3.49
C ARG A 520 3.79 -24.81 4.08
N HIS A 521 3.07 -25.58 3.27
CA HIS A 521 1.93 -26.41 3.67
C HIS A 521 2.33 -27.88 3.66
N THR A 522 2.08 -28.59 4.74
CA THR A 522 2.33 -30.03 4.91
C THR A 522 1.08 -30.78 5.38
N ASN A 523 0.08 -30.09 5.94
CA ASN A 523 -1.17 -30.72 6.37
C ASN A 523 -1.95 -31.26 5.14
N PRO A 524 -2.26 -32.58 5.08
CA PRO A 524 -2.96 -33.19 3.94
C PRO A 524 -4.35 -32.61 3.65
N SER A 525 -5.01 -32.04 4.67
CA SER A 525 -6.34 -31.44 4.54
C SER A 525 -6.32 -30.03 3.95
N SER A 526 -5.13 -29.41 3.83
CA SER A 526 -5.00 -28.12 3.14
C SER A 526 -5.19 -28.31 1.64
N ARG A 527 -5.82 -27.33 0.97
CA ARG A 527 -6.01 -27.37 -0.49
C ARG A 527 -4.70 -27.38 -1.27
N VAL A 528 -3.62 -26.81 -0.71
CA VAL A 528 -2.28 -26.91 -1.32
C VAL A 528 -1.88 -28.37 -1.44
N CYS A 529 -1.97 -29.14 -0.35
CA CYS A 529 -1.57 -30.56 -0.36
C CYS A 529 -2.56 -31.45 -1.13
N ALA A 530 -3.86 -31.14 -1.07
CA ALA A 530 -4.89 -31.96 -1.69
C ALA A 530 -5.06 -31.73 -3.20
N LEU A 531 -4.80 -30.51 -3.70
CA LEU A 531 -5.15 -30.09 -5.07
C LEU A 531 -3.95 -29.61 -5.91
N SER A 532 -2.74 -29.58 -5.35
CA SER A 532 -1.54 -29.10 -6.05
C SER A 532 -0.31 -29.97 -5.76
N PRO A 533 0.74 -29.94 -6.60
CA PRO A 533 1.99 -30.66 -6.35
C PRO A 533 2.93 -29.94 -5.36
N TYR A 534 2.44 -28.96 -4.60
CA TYR A 534 3.27 -28.05 -3.81
C TYR A 534 3.42 -28.39 -2.33
N THR A 535 3.08 -29.61 -1.92
CA THR A 535 3.28 -30.10 -0.55
C THR A 535 4.74 -29.92 -0.10
N GLY A 536 4.94 -29.22 1.01
CA GLY A 536 6.25 -28.94 1.60
C GLY A 536 7.13 -27.95 0.81
N ILE A 537 6.66 -27.43 -0.32
CA ILE A 537 7.41 -26.49 -1.16
C ILE A 537 7.24 -25.06 -0.62
N PRO A 538 8.31 -24.24 -0.53
CA PRO A 538 8.18 -22.85 -0.11
C PRO A 538 7.47 -22.03 -1.19
N LEU A 539 6.26 -21.55 -0.88
CA LEU A 539 5.42 -20.75 -1.77
C LEU A 539 5.48 -19.27 -1.42
N HIS A 540 5.28 -18.39 -2.40
CA HIS A 540 5.03 -16.98 -2.10
C HIS A 540 3.87 -16.86 -1.11
N ALA A 541 4.07 -16.14 -0.01
CA ALA A 541 3.05 -15.94 1.01
C ALA A 541 2.02 -14.89 0.58
N THR A 542 1.35 -15.11 -0.57
CA THR A 542 0.35 -14.20 -1.14
C THR A 542 -0.79 -13.85 -0.17
N PRO A 543 -1.26 -14.73 0.74
CA PRO A 543 -2.22 -14.30 1.77
C PRO A 543 -1.66 -13.21 2.68
N LEU A 544 -0.37 -13.27 3.06
CA LEU A 544 0.26 -12.22 3.87
C LEU A 544 0.44 -10.91 3.09
N TYR A 545 0.73 -10.99 1.78
CA TYR A 545 0.77 -9.79 0.93
C TYR A 545 -0.61 -9.11 0.94
N SER A 546 -1.67 -9.91 0.79
CA SER A 546 -3.06 -9.46 0.84
C SER A 546 -3.42 -8.85 2.19
N ILE A 547 -3.01 -9.47 3.31
CA ILE A 547 -3.21 -8.93 4.65
C ILE A 547 -2.52 -7.58 4.79
N ALA A 548 -1.24 -7.48 4.40
CA ALA A 548 -0.48 -6.25 4.50
C ALA A 548 -1.10 -5.10 3.67
N PHE A 549 -1.48 -5.37 2.42
CA PHE A 549 -2.16 -4.38 1.58
C PHE A 549 -3.51 -3.95 2.16
N ASN A 550 -4.32 -4.90 2.63
CA ASN A 550 -5.62 -4.59 3.20
C ASN A 550 -5.52 -3.79 4.51
N LEU A 551 -4.56 -4.10 5.39
CA LEU A 551 -4.32 -3.31 6.60
C LEU A 551 -3.90 -1.89 6.25
N LEU A 552 -3.02 -1.70 5.27
CA LEU A 552 -2.63 -0.37 4.80
C LEU A 552 -3.84 0.40 4.23
N ILE A 553 -4.61 -0.22 3.33
CA ILE A 553 -5.79 0.40 2.73
C ILE A 553 -6.81 0.76 3.80
N GLY A 554 -7.18 -0.18 4.66
CA GLY A 554 -8.15 0.03 5.75
C GLY A 554 -7.73 1.16 6.68
N THR A 555 -6.44 1.26 7.00
CA THR A 555 -5.92 2.33 7.87
C THR A 555 -6.00 3.71 7.19
N ILE A 556 -5.67 3.80 5.89
CA ILE A 556 -5.84 5.03 5.11
C ILE A 556 -7.31 5.45 5.05
N LEU A 557 -8.22 4.51 4.77
CA LEU A 557 -9.65 4.80 4.65
C LEU A 557 -10.28 5.20 5.99
N LEU A 558 -9.90 4.56 7.10
CA LEU A 558 -10.33 4.99 8.43
C LEU A 558 -9.81 6.38 8.79
N ARG A 559 -8.56 6.71 8.41
CA ARG A 559 -8.02 8.06 8.60
C ARG A 559 -8.78 9.11 7.81
N LEU A 560 -9.15 8.81 6.57
CA LEU A 560 -9.99 9.69 5.76
C LEU A 560 -11.39 9.83 6.34
N TRP A 561 -11.96 8.74 6.87
CA TRP A 561 -13.24 8.78 7.58
C TRP A 561 -13.19 9.70 8.79
N THR A 562 -12.19 9.56 9.66
CA THR A 562 -12.03 10.44 10.83
C THR A 562 -11.66 11.87 10.46
N ALA A 563 -11.14 12.10 9.25
CA ALA A 563 -10.95 13.44 8.67
C ALA A 563 -12.25 14.05 8.14
N SER A 564 -13.40 13.37 8.28
CA SER A 564 -14.68 13.76 7.66
C SER A 564 -14.60 13.90 6.14
N ALA A 565 -13.73 13.13 5.48
CA ALA A 565 -13.62 13.13 4.02
C ALA A 565 -14.93 12.65 3.38
N SER A 566 -15.17 13.05 2.13
CA SER A 566 -16.32 12.58 1.35
C SER A 566 -16.37 11.05 1.32
N VAL A 567 -17.56 10.48 1.55
CA VAL A 567 -17.75 9.02 1.52
C VAL A 567 -17.56 8.43 0.11
N ALA A 568 -17.80 9.20 -0.96
CA ALA A 568 -17.47 8.76 -2.32
C ALA A 568 -15.96 8.75 -2.59
N LEU A 569 -15.20 9.70 -2.03
CA LEU A 569 -13.73 9.66 -2.08
C LEU A 569 -13.23 8.37 -1.43
N ILE A 570 -13.72 8.06 -0.21
CA ILE A 570 -13.37 6.83 0.54
C ILE A 570 -13.72 5.57 -0.27
N ALA A 571 -14.95 5.50 -0.78
CA ALA A 571 -15.41 4.34 -1.56
C ALA A 571 -14.61 4.15 -2.85
N GLY A 572 -14.40 5.21 -3.64
CA GLY A 572 -13.60 5.09 -4.86
C GLY A 572 -12.13 4.77 -4.59
N LEU A 573 -11.53 5.33 -3.52
CA LEU A 573 -10.16 4.98 -3.13
C LEU A 573 -10.03 3.51 -2.72
N TYR A 574 -11.03 2.95 -2.03
CA TYR A 574 -11.07 1.51 -1.76
C TYR A 574 -10.97 0.72 -3.07
N PHE A 575 -11.82 1.00 -4.06
CA PHE A 575 -11.81 0.29 -5.33
C PHE A 575 -10.50 0.46 -6.10
N ALA A 576 -9.96 1.68 -6.14
CA ALA A 576 -8.68 1.96 -6.81
C ALA A 576 -7.52 1.21 -6.14
N LEU A 577 -7.35 1.34 -4.82
CA LEU A 577 -6.24 0.72 -4.08
C LEU A 577 -6.38 -0.80 -3.99
N ALA A 578 -7.59 -1.32 -3.83
CA ALA A 578 -7.86 -2.76 -3.86
C ALA A 578 -7.57 -3.35 -5.25
N GLY A 579 -7.95 -2.64 -6.32
CA GLY A 579 -7.60 -3.03 -7.69
C GLY A 579 -6.08 -3.07 -7.90
N LEU A 580 -5.37 -1.99 -7.55
CA LEU A 580 -3.92 -1.91 -7.69
C LEU A 580 -3.18 -3.01 -6.92
N SER A 581 -3.54 -3.24 -5.65
CA SER A 581 -2.93 -4.30 -4.84
C SER A 581 -3.25 -5.70 -5.36
N ARG A 582 -4.50 -5.95 -5.78
CA ARG A 582 -4.91 -7.23 -6.35
C ARG A 582 -4.18 -7.55 -7.65
N PHE A 583 -3.96 -6.55 -8.51
CA PHE A 583 -3.22 -6.71 -9.75
C PHE A 583 -1.79 -7.22 -9.51
N VAL A 584 -1.12 -6.70 -8.48
CA VAL A 584 0.21 -7.16 -8.06
C VAL A 584 0.16 -8.54 -7.44
N GLU A 585 -0.70 -8.75 -6.44
CA GLU A 585 -0.81 -10.02 -5.71
C GLU A 585 -1.02 -11.21 -6.66
N GLU A 586 -1.88 -11.02 -7.67
CA GLU A 586 -2.24 -12.05 -8.63
C GLU A 586 -1.06 -12.52 -9.48
N ALA A 587 -0.07 -11.67 -9.73
CA ALA A 587 1.15 -12.04 -10.46
C ALA A 587 2.03 -13.06 -9.71
N TYR A 588 1.79 -13.23 -8.40
CA TYR A 588 2.53 -14.15 -7.54
C TYR A 588 1.72 -15.38 -7.14
N ARG A 589 0.44 -15.45 -7.51
CA ARG A 589 -0.41 -16.62 -7.22
C ARG A 589 0.00 -17.84 -8.03
N GLY A 590 -0.24 -19.01 -7.44
CA GLY A 590 0.08 -20.33 -8.01
C GLY A 590 -1.14 -21.20 -8.28
N GLU A 591 -2.35 -20.63 -8.29
CA GLU A 591 -3.60 -21.38 -8.49
C GLU A 591 -3.76 -21.75 -9.98
N PRO A 592 -3.80 -23.06 -10.33
CA PRO A 592 -3.81 -23.50 -11.72
C PRO A 592 -5.14 -23.26 -12.46
N GLN A 593 -6.22 -22.96 -11.74
CA GLN A 593 -7.55 -22.78 -12.33
C GLN A 593 -7.74 -21.41 -13.00
N THR A 594 -6.88 -20.42 -12.73
CA THR A 594 -7.07 -19.05 -13.18
C THR A 594 -6.83 -18.91 -14.69
N ARG A 595 -7.85 -18.51 -15.44
CA ARG A 595 -7.74 -18.32 -16.89
C ARG A 595 -6.88 -17.10 -17.22
N ARG A 596 -6.13 -17.18 -18.33
CA ARG A 596 -5.36 -16.06 -18.88
C ARG A 596 -5.96 -15.59 -20.20
N ALA A 597 -6.15 -14.28 -20.34
CA ALA A 597 -6.62 -13.62 -21.54
C ALA A 597 -5.73 -12.41 -21.85
N TRP A 598 -5.27 -12.28 -23.09
CA TRP A 598 -4.43 -11.17 -23.57
C TRP A 598 -3.22 -10.84 -22.67
N GLY A 599 -2.56 -11.88 -22.13
CA GLY A 599 -1.35 -11.75 -21.32
C GLY A 599 -1.58 -11.53 -19.82
N LEU A 600 -2.80 -11.22 -19.38
CA LEU A 600 -3.18 -11.07 -17.97
C LEU A 600 -4.07 -12.22 -17.50
N THR A 601 -4.11 -12.45 -16.19
CA THR A 601 -5.10 -13.36 -15.60
C THR A 601 -6.49 -12.70 -15.54
N GLU A 602 -7.55 -13.50 -15.44
CA GLU A 602 -8.92 -12.98 -15.27
C GLU A 602 -9.07 -12.06 -14.06
N TYR A 603 -8.39 -12.37 -12.94
CA TYR A 603 -8.41 -11.53 -11.75
C TYR A 603 -7.59 -10.24 -11.89
N GLN A 604 -6.58 -10.21 -12.76
CA GLN A 604 -5.90 -8.96 -13.12
C GLN A 604 -6.81 -8.06 -13.97
N TRP A 605 -7.60 -8.62 -14.89
CA TRP A 605 -8.63 -7.85 -15.60
C TRP A 605 -9.70 -7.30 -14.67
N LEU A 606 -10.12 -8.10 -13.69
CA LEU A 606 -11.08 -7.67 -12.68
C LEU A 606 -10.52 -6.58 -11.76
N ALA A 607 -9.22 -6.63 -11.45
CA ALA A 607 -8.53 -5.55 -10.77
C ALA A 607 -8.53 -4.24 -11.58
N VAL A 608 -8.38 -4.31 -12.90
CA VAL A 608 -8.54 -3.14 -13.79
C VAL A 608 -9.99 -2.63 -13.75
N ALA A 609 -10.97 -3.53 -13.78
CA ALA A 609 -12.38 -3.14 -13.66
C ALA A 609 -12.67 -2.42 -12.34
N PHE A 610 -12.09 -2.86 -11.22
CA PHE A 610 -12.20 -2.17 -9.93
C PHE A 610 -11.67 -0.73 -9.99
N ILE A 611 -10.52 -0.52 -10.63
CA ILE A 611 -9.96 0.83 -10.82
C ILE A 611 -10.92 1.69 -11.66
N LEU A 612 -11.51 1.15 -12.73
CA LEU A 612 -12.49 1.88 -13.53
C LEU A 612 -13.77 2.20 -12.73
N THR A 613 -14.22 1.29 -11.88
CA THR A 613 -15.36 1.52 -10.98
C THR A 613 -15.10 2.68 -10.02
N ALA A 614 -13.86 2.91 -9.58
CA ALA A 614 -13.53 4.08 -8.76
C ALA A 614 -13.86 5.40 -9.48
N PHE A 615 -13.53 5.53 -10.76
CA PHE A 615 -13.87 6.72 -11.55
C PHE A 615 -15.37 6.88 -11.77
N VAL A 616 -16.10 5.77 -11.91
CA VAL A 616 -17.58 5.80 -11.96
C VAL A 616 -18.11 6.35 -10.64
N ILE A 617 -17.67 5.82 -9.49
CA ILE A 617 -18.10 6.25 -8.15
C ILE A 617 -17.85 7.75 -7.96
N TRP A 618 -16.64 8.24 -8.26
CA TRP A 618 -16.31 9.66 -8.15
C TRP A 618 -17.10 10.55 -9.13
N SER A 619 -17.72 9.96 -10.15
CA SER A 619 -18.56 10.68 -11.11
C SER A 619 -20.04 10.69 -10.73
N LEU A 620 -20.48 9.91 -9.75
CA LEU A 620 -21.88 9.86 -9.35
C LEU A 620 -22.25 11.07 -8.46
N PRO A 621 -23.46 11.65 -8.64
CA PRO A 621 -23.95 12.73 -7.79
C PRO A 621 -24.28 12.24 -6.37
N GLY A 622 -24.28 13.15 -5.40
CA GLY A 622 -24.63 12.86 -4.00
C GLY A 622 -23.51 12.28 -3.13
N GLY A 623 -22.35 11.97 -3.73
CA GLY A 623 -21.19 11.42 -3.01
C GLY A 623 -20.40 12.41 -2.17
N THR A 624 -20.75 13.69 -2.18
CA THR A 624 -20.04 14.77 -1.46
C THR A 624 -20.34 14.78 0.05
N THR A 625 -21.24 13.91 0.53
CA THR A 625 -21.55 13.78 1.97
C THR A 625 -20.28 13.51 2.76
N PRO A 626 -19.94 14.36 3.74
CA PRO A 626 -18.83 14.11 4.67
C PRO A 626 -19.08 12.85 5.49
N ALA A 627 -18.04 12.06 5.74
CA ALA A 627 -18.12 10.94 6.65
C ALA A 627 -18.48 11.41 8.08
N PRO A 628 -19.48 10.81 8.74
CA PRO A 628 -19.86 11.18 10.09
C PRO A 628 -18.80 10.76 11.12
N ALA A 629 -18.80 11.42 12.28
CA ALA A 629 -17.95 11.04 13.40
C ALA A 629 -18.28 9.61 13.86
N PRO A 630 -17.28 8.71 13.99
CA PRO A 630 -17.52 7.35 14.48
C PRO A 630 -18.02 7.32 15.92
N ASP A 631 -18.96 6.41 16.20
CA ASP A 631 -19.37 6.00 17.55
C ASP A 631 -18.83 4.60 17.82
N TRP A 632 -17.75 4.48 18.60
CA TRP A 632 -17.07 3.19 18.86
C TRP A 632 -17.69 2.38 20.01
N LEU A 633 -18.43 3.01 20.91
CA LEU A 633 -18.76 2.44 22.23
C LEU A 633 -20.25 2.13 22.41
N ASN A 634 -21.01 2.07 21.31
CA ASN A 634 -22.43 1.80 21.39
C ASN A 634 -22.75 0.37 21.87
N ALA A 635 -23.66 0.26 22.83
CA ALA A 635 -24.09 -1.02 23.36
C ALA A 635 -24.75 -1.90 22.28
N THR A 636 -25.46 -1.34 21.30
CA THR A 636 -26.21 -2.12 20.30
C THR A 636 -25.33 -2.95 19.35
N TYR A 637 -24.02 -2.70 19.30
CA TYR A 637 -23.14 -3.40 18.38
C TYR A 637 -22.84 -4.86 18.76
N TRP A 638 -23.30 -5.34 19.93
CA TRP A 638 -23.31 -6.79 20.22
C TRP A 638 -24.11 -7.59 19.18
N LEU A 639 -25.02 -6.94 18.45
CA LEU A 639 -25.76 -7.50 17.31
C LEU A 639 -24.87 -7.92 16.13
N ALA A 640 -23.58 -7.57 16.15
CA ALA A 640 -22.60 -8.12 15.22
C ALA A 640 -22.29 -9.62 15.47
N LEU A 641 -22.47 -10.13 16.70
CA LEU A 641 -22.15 -11.52 17.05
C LEU A 641 -23.06 -12.52 16.30
N PRO A 642 -24.41 -12.35 16.25
CA PRO A 642 -25.26 -13.18 15.41
C PRO A 642 -24.87 -13.19 13.93
N VAL A 643 -24.46 -12.05 13.37
CA VAL A 643 -23.98 -11.96 11.97
C VAL A 643 -22.71 -12.79 11.79
N GLY A 644 -21.78 -12.71 12.73
CA GLY A 644 -20.59 -13.56 12.76
C GLY A 644 -20.94 -15.05 12.77
N LEU A 645 -21.88 -15.47 13.62
CA LEU A 645 -22.33 -16.86 13.72
C LEU A 645 -22.96 -17.34 12.41
N LEU A 646 -23.80 -16.51 11.78
CA LEU A 646 -24.43 -16.80 10.50
C LEU A 646 -23.37 -17.08 9.42
N TYR A 647 -22.37 -16.21 9.29
CA TYR A 647 -21.30 -16.37 8.30
C TYR A 647 -20.39 -17.56 8.61
N ALA A 648 -20.05 -17.80 9.88
CA ALA A 648 -19.27 -18.95 10.30
C ALA A 648 -19.98 -20.27 9.96
N PHE A 649 -21.29 -20.35 10.27
CA PHE A 649 -22.13 -21.48 9.90
C PHE A 649 -22.24 -21.63 8.39
N ALA A 650 -22.37 -20.52 7.65
CA ALA A 650 -22.49 -20.54 6.21
C ALA A 650 -21.23 -21.05 5.51
N MET A 651 -20.06 -20.53 5.87
CA MET A 651 -18.84 -20.69 5.08
C MET A 651 -17.82 -21.67 5.66
N SER A 652 -17.95 -22.08 6.93
CA SER A 652 -16.93 -22.90 7.63
C SER A 652 -17.50 -24.08 8.42
N MET A 653 -18.81 -24.30 8.36
CA MET A 653 -19.48 -25.47 8.93
C MET A 653 -20.27 -26.21 7.86
N ASP A 654 -20.28 -27.54 7.94
CA ASP A 654 -20.94 -28.39 6.95
C ASP A 654 -21.40 -29.74 7.49
N PHE A 655 -22.07 -30.51 6.64
CA PHE A 655 -22.65 -31.82 6.92
C PHE A 655 -22.05 -32.85 5.94
N PRO A 656 -20.85 -33.37 6.24
CA PRO A 656 -20.04 -34.15 5.28
C PRO A 656 -20.73 -35.41 4.76
N ASN A 657 -21.65 -35.99 5.54
CA ASN A 657 -22.36 -37.22 5.19
C ASN A 657 -23.66 -36.96 4.38
N SER A 658 -24.02 -35.69 4.12
CA SER A 658 -25.25 -35.34 3.41
C SER A 658 -24.99 -35.10 1.93
N HIS A 659 -25.82 -35.70 1.08
CA HIS A 659 -25.80 -35.50 -0.38
C HIS A 659 -26.73 -34.38 -0.85
N ARG A 660 -27.43 -33.70 0.08
CA ARG A 660 -28.34 -32.60 -0.27
C ARG A 660 -27.55 -31.40 -0.82
N ARG A 661 -28.17 -30.62 -1.70
CA ARG A 661 -27.59 -29.35 -2.15
C ARG A 661 -27.32 -28.44 -0.93
N TYR A 662 -26.22 -27.71 -0.93
CA TYR A 662 -25.77 -26.84 0.17
C TYR A 662 -25.29 -27.54 1.46
N SER A 663 -25.08 -28.85 1.46
CA SER A 663 -24.66 -29.56 2.67
C SER A 663 -23.16 -29.62 2.92
N ARG A 664 -22.30 -29.54 1.89
CA ARG A 664 -20.85 -29.83 1.99
C ARG A 664 -19.97 -28.67 1.55
N LEU A 665 -18.97 -28.35 2.37
CA LEU A 665 -17.84 -27.48 2.02
C LEU A 665 -16.72 -28.34 1.40
N THR A 666 -15.74 -27.73 0.71
CA THR A 666 -14.54 -28.49 0.26
C THR A 666 -13.86 -29.16 1.44
N GLY A 667 -13.68 -30.47 1.37
CA GLY A 667 -12.99 -31.27 2.38
C GLY A 667 -13.60 -32.66 2.45
#